data_AF-A0A6P1QVR8-F1
#
_entry.id   AF-A0A6P1QVR8-F1
#
_cell.length_a   1.000
_cell.length_b   1.000
_cell.length_c   1.000
_cell.angle_alpha   90.00
_cell.angle_beta   90.00
_cell.angle_gamma   90.00
#
_symmetry.space_group_name_H-M   'P 1'
#
loop_
_entity.id
_entity.type
_entity.pdbx_description
1 polymer ?
#
loop_
_entity_poly.entity_id
_entity_poly.type
_entity_poly.pdbx_seq_one_letter_code
_entity_poly.pdbx_strand_id
1 'polypeptide(L)'
;MKKIFILITAALGAFGYSQNYWQKISTKAGKNNEVEQFYKLNLHQLRKDLNTQLSAKNAEMIIEIPNVEGKLEKFKVRSFPVVDEAMAAKYQLGSYQGVSLENSRRTIRFSVSPYDFQSMLSTDEGYSFIDPERKQKDVYRVHPKSLKAKGRAFECTTSEPKSDIQGLDHLYKNAEAYKKNTLFNISSSDRKYRTIRMAISVTGEYTQVFGSVEKALAQINATLTRVNQVYERDLALHLNLVNTPELIYTDPNTDPYSDADLGVAGEWNVELQRNLTKVLGNDAYDLGHLFGASGGGGNAGCIGCVCIDPEPDPFGDSMDTQKGSAFTSPSIDDEPFGDAFDIDYVAHEIGHQLGANHTFSHDIERSDVQVEPGSGSTIMGYAGITEANVQQSTDPYFNYVSLNQIREVLSKATCAQKTSIQNTLPVISPLKSYTIPKKTPFVLSAQVTDKENDPLTYTWEQQNSAETKLVKISGDRKDGANFRSLKPGTEPIRYFPKLENVIAGKLISEDDWEAVSNIVKEMKFVLTVRDNHPTLNQQQVASAEQNISVGKEGPFAVTSGILHYGVSKPILWDTANTQNAPYSVANVKIDYTQDEGKNWTILSESTPNDGNEKLNFPASLAGKKIQIRISAIDNVFYTVSKPLLVTKLEGCSSQAPDHFTVENERRKALLSWEGAENATYSIRYKKKTDTGWKSFTSESPSAEISVGVHHLDFGVDYEVQVANICSGTVGNYTQSQTLHFPALEYCGLKANSSEFEYISRVKVTDAGGKLILDNKSAGDGYKDYVTDSSKVITLKQGSKGNKLSITVVYPSDEDFYETLSVWIDFNGDAKMSEAERVVKHFIPDPSNGNKGSIVAHFNIDVPDDAIIDTQEYYRMRIALKVGPSINSAPASSCNGRLTGSRVVVDNYGYGEVEDYRIKIIK
;
A
#
# COMPACT_ATOMS: atom_id res chain seq x y z
N MET A 1 7.76 -55.84 -55.63
CA MET A 1 8.23 -57.23 -55.44
C MET A 1 9.37 -57.23 -54.43
N LYS A 2 9.17 -57.95 -53.32
CA LYS A 2 10.14 -58.66 -52.46
C LYS A 2 11.54 -58.04 -52.15
N LYS A 3 11.69 -57.74 -50.85
CA LYS A 3 12.77 -58.10 -49.89
C LYS A 3 14.01 -57.18 -49.69
N ILE A 4 14.45 -57.21 -48.42
CA ILE A 4 15.73 -56.83 -47.78
C ILE A 4 15.81 -55.32 -47.37
N PHE A 5 15.90 -54.88 -46.10
CA PHE A 5 16.82 -55.22 -44.99
C PHE A 5 16.21 -55.02 -43.58
N ILE A 6 16.59 -55.91 -42.67
CA ILE A 6 16.50 -55.88 -41.20
C ILE A 6 17.80 -55.24 -40.68
N LEU A 7 17.77 -54.31 -39.69
CA LEU A 7 18.53 -54.38 -38.42
C LEU A 7 18.56 -53.05 -37.62
N ILE A 8 18.52 -53.20 -36.29
CA ILE A 8 18.79 -52.25 -35.19
C ILE A 8 17.56 -51.48 -34.64
N THR A 9 16.75 -52.19 -33.85
CA THR A 9 15.95 -51.62 -32.75
C THR A 9 16.19 -52.46 -31.49
N ALA A 10 17.36 -52.26 -30.88
CA ALA A 10 17.69 -52.79 -29.55
C ALA A 10 18.72 -51.86 -28.89
N ALA A 11 18.27 -50.75 -28.32
CA ALA A 11 18.91 -50.01 -27.22
C ALA A 11 18.11 -48.72 -26.96
N LEU A 12 17.17 -48.74 -26.01
CA LEU A 12 16.69 -47.60 -25.18
C LEU A 12 15.46 -48.04 -24.40
N GLY A 13 15.61 -49.09 -23.59
CA GLY A 13 14.72 -49.37 -22.46
C GLY A 13 15.34 -48.79 -21.21
N ALA A 14 15.40 -47.46 -21.09
CA ALA A 14 15.71 -46.82 -19.82
C ALA A 14 14.46 -46.94 -18.94
N PHE A 15 14.62 -47.65 -17.82
CA PHE A 15 13.60 -47.84 -16.79
C PHE A 15 13.08 -46.48 -16.29
N GLY A 16 11.88 -46.10 -16.71
CA GLY A 16 11.10 -45.08 -16.01
C GLY A 16 10.53 -45.68 -14.73
N TYR A 17 11.29 -45.62 -13.63
CA TYR A 17 10.71 -45.80 -12.31
C TYR A 17 9.85 -44.56 -12.02
N SER A 18 8.53 -44.69 -12.14
CA SER A 18 7.60 -43.73 -11.54
C SER A 18 7.80 -43.80 -10.03
N GLN A 19 8.37 -42.75 -9.45
CA GLN A 19 8.52 -42.61 -8.00
C GLN A 19 7.15 -42.26 -7.39
N ASN A 20 6.33 -43.26 -7.11
CA ASN A 20 4.98 -43.03 -6.63
C ASN A 20 4.96 -42.84 -5.10
N TYR A 21 5.55 -41.74 -4.59
CA TYR A 21 5.56 -41.42 -3.16
C TYR A 21 4.22 -40.87 -2.66
N TRP A 22 3.50 -40.17 -3.53
CA TRP A 22 2.30 -39.41 -3.19
C TRP A 22 1.04 -40.08 -3.69
N GLN A 23 0.08 -40.31 -2.80
CA GLN A 23 -1.24 -40.81 -3.15
C GLN A 23 -2.29 -39.74 -2.84
N LYS A 24 -2.95 -39.21 -3.88
CA LYS A 24 -4.02 -38.22 -3.71
C LYS A 24 -5.20 -38.82 -2.94
N ILE A 25 -5.68 -38.10 -1.93
CA ILE A 25 -6.83 -38.48 -1.11
C ILE A 25 -8.08 -37.71 -1.55
N SER A 26 -8.00 -36.38 -1.49
CA SER A 26 -9.15 -35.50 -1.73
C SER A 26 -8.72 -34.08 -2.10
N THR A 27 -9.67 -33.31 -2.60
CA THR A 27 -9.58 -31.87 -2.82
C THR A 27 -10.68 -31.21 -2.01
N LYS A 28 -10.38 -30.12 -1.29
CA LYS A 28 -11.37 -29.35 -0.54
C LYS A 28 -11.28 -27.88 -0.92
N ALA A 29 -12.40 -27.19 -0.84
CA ALA A 29 -12.38 -25.73 -0.80
C ALA A 29 -11.81 -25.29 0.55
N GLY A 30 -10.70 -24.55 0.52
CA GLY A 30 -10.13 -23.84 1.64
C GLY A 30 -10.93 -22.58 1.96
N LYS A 31 -10.40 -21.76 2.88
CA LYS A 31 -10.97 -20.43 3.17
C LYS A 31 -10.78 -19.51 1.94
N ASN A 32 -11.73 -18.61 1.67
CA ASN A 32 -11.67 -17.64 0.55
C ASN A 32 -11.57 -18.21 -0.89
N ASN A 33 -12.24 -19.32 -1.20
CA ASN A 33 -12.23 -19.95 -2.55
C ASN A 33 -10.87 -20.51 -3.01
N GLU A 34 -9.88 -20.59 -2.12
CA GLU A 34 -8.63 -21.29 -2.41
C GLU A 34 -8.84 -22.80 -2.38
N VAL A 35 -8.05 -23.55 -3.16
CA VAL A 35 -8.19 -25.01 -3.26
C VAL A 35 -7.08 -25.69 -2.47
N GLU A 36 -7.46 -26.53 -1.51
CA GLU A 36 -6.52 -27.35 -0.73
C GLU A 36 -6.54 -28.79 -1.26
N GLN A 37 -5.36 -29.39 -1.37
CA GLN A 37 -5.20 -30.78 -1.81
C GLN A 37 -4.65 -31.62 -0.66
N PHE A 38 -5.14 -32.86 -0.51
CA PHE A 38 -4.68 -33.78 0.52
C PHE A 38 -4.07 -35.02 -0.09
N TYR A 39 -2.88 -35.39 0.36
CA TYR A 39 -2.13 -36.56 -0.11
C TYR A 39 -1.65 -37.42 1.06
N LYS A 40 -1.57 -38.73 0.85
CA LYS A 40 -0.74 -39.61 1.68
C LYS A 40 0.67 -39.68 1.11
N LEU A 41 1.67 -39.63 1.99
CA LEU A 41 3.08 -39.74 1.60
C LEU A 41 3.68 -41.04 2.13
N ASN A 42 4.34 -41.80 1.25
CA ASN A 42 5.24 -42.88 1.67
C ASN A 42 6.59 -42.29 2.14
N LEU A 43 6.57 -41.70 3.33
CA LEU A 43 7.70 -40.98 3.92
C LEU A 43 8.93 -41.89 4.10
N HIS A 44 8.72 -43.14 4.51
CA HIS A 44 9.81 -44.09 4.69
C HIS A 44 10.58 -44.35 3.39
N GLN A 45 9.85 -44.56 2.28
CA GLN A 45 10.49 -44.81 0.99
C GLN A 45 11.18 -43.56 0.45
N LEU A 46 10.55 -42.38 0.53
CA LEU A 46 11.16 -41.11 0.15
C LEU A 46 12.48 -40.87 0.90
N ARG A 47 12.49 -41.05 2.22
CA ARG A 47 13.69 -40.89 3.05
C ARG A 47 14.81 -41.85 2.67
N LYS A 48 14.46 -43.12 2.45
CA LYS A 48 15.42 -44.13 2.01
C LYS A 48 16.08 -43.74 0.69
N ASP A 49 15.29 -43.27 -0.26
CA ASP A 49 15.79 -42.88 -1.58
C ASP A 49 16.65 -41.61 -1.52
N LEU A 50 16.23 -40.59 -0.74
CA LEU A 50 17.04 -39.38 -0.48
C LEU A 50 18.38 -39.73 0.17
N ASN A 51 18.38 -40.51 1.25
CA ASN A 51 19.60 -40.86 1.98
C ASN A 51 20.57 -41.71 1.15
N THR A 52 20.05 -42.55 0.25
CA THR A 52 20.90 -43.40 -0.61
C THR A 52 21.47 -42.62 -1.79
N GLN A 53 20.63 -41.87 -2.50
CA GLN A 53 21.01 -41.19 -3.74
C GLN A 53 21.72 -39.85 -3.51
N LEU A 54 21.45 -39.15 -2.40
CA LEU A 54 22.04 -37.85 -2.08
C LEU A 54 23.17 -37.93 -1.05
N SER A 55 23.75 -39.12 -0.83
CA SER A 55 24.84 -39.35 0.13
C SER A 55 26.18 -38.72 -0.28
N ALA A 56 26.39 -38.49 -1.58
CA ALA A 56 27.59 -37.84 -2.09
C ALA A 56 27.42 -36.31 -2.17
N LYS A 57 28.50 -35.57 -1.94
CA LYS A 57 28.53 -34.11 -2.08
C LYS A 57 28.14 -33.72 -3.52
N ASN A 58 27.18 -32.80 -3.64
CA ASN A 58 26.59 -32.35 -4.91
C ASN A 58 25.82 -33.42 -5.70
N ALA A 59 25.47 -34.55 -5.09
CA ALA A 59 24.54 -35.48 -5.72
C ALA A 59 23.18 -34.82 -5.93
N GLU A 60 22.50 -35.22 -7.00
CA GLU A 60 21.20 -34.72 -7.38
C GLU A 60 20.27 -35.90 -7.64
N MET A 61 19.00 -35.78 -7.28
CA MET A 61 17.98 -36.76 -7.64
C MET A 61 16.73 -36.02 -8.15
N ILE A 62 15.91 -36.73 -8.92
CA ILE A 62 14.62 -36.20 -9.34
C ILE A 62 13.57 -36.76 -8.38
N ILE A 63 12.70 -35.90 -7.86
CA ILE A 63 11.50 -36.27 -7.09
C ILE A 63 10.25 -35.60 -7.65
N GLU A 64 9.10 -36.20 -7.40
CA GLU A 64 7.79 -35.64 -7.75
C GLU A 64 7.15 -35.02 -6.50
N ILE A 65 6.66 -33.78 -6.61
CA ILE A 65 6.02 -33.02 -5.53
C ILE A 65 4.64 -32.52 -6.00
N PRO A 66 3.58 -32.68 -5.19
CA PRO A 66 2.27 -32.15 -5.55
C PRO A 66 2.21 -30.63 -5.42
N ASN A 67 1.49 -29.98 -6.34
CA ASN A 67 1.20 -28.56 -6.29
C ASN A 67 -0.29 -28.28 -5.95
N VAL A 68 -0.64 -27.01 -5.77
CA VAL A 68 -2.00 -26.55 -5.42
C VAL A 68 -3.06 -26.89 -6.49
N GLU A 69 -2.65 -27.02 -7.75
CA GLU A 69 -3.52 -27.49 -8.85
C GLU A 69 -3.81 -29.00 -8.77
N GLY A 70 -3.13 -29.72 -7.88
CA GLY A 70 -3.28 -31.16 -7.71
C GLY A 70 -2.53 -31.99 -8.75
N LYS A 71 -1.49 -31.43 -9.37
CA LYS A 71 -0.56 -32.13 -10.27
C LYS A 71 0.76 -32.43 -9.55
N LEU A 72 1.43 -33.51 -9.96
CA LEU A 72 2.78 -33.82 -9.52
C LEU A 72 3.78 -33.16 -10.49
N GLU A 73 4.66 -32.32 -9.95
CA GLU A 73 5.71 -31.62 -10.69
C GLU A 73 7.07 -32.20 -10.32
N LYS A 74 7.97 -32.32 -11.30
CA LYS A 74 9.29 -32.93 -11.13
C LYS A 74 10.33 -31.89 -10.74
N PHE A 75 11.01 -32.14 -9.62
CA PHE A 75 12.09 -31.30 -9.12
C PHE A 75 13.41 -32.06 -9.13
N LYS A 76 14.45 -31.41 -9.64
CA LYS A 76 15.84 -31.83 -9.45
C LYS A 76 16.31 -31.29 -8.10
N VAL A 77 16.53 -32.17 -7.14
CA VAL A 77 16.80 -31.83 -5.74
C VAL A 77 18.20 -32.25 -5.30
N ARG A 78 18.76 -31.52 -4.34
CA ARG A 78 20.04 -31.81 -3.69
C ARG A 78 19.96 -31.54 -2.19
N SER A 79 20.81 -32.20 -1.42
CA SER A 79 20.94 -31.95 0.02
C SER A 79 21.49 -30.54 0.28
N PHE A 80 20.84 -29.82 1.19
CA PHE A 80 21.26 -28.49 1.63
C PHE A 80 20.84 -28.28 3.09
N PRO A 81 21.59 -28.90 4.03
CA PRO A 81 21.23 -28.95 5.45
C PRO A 81 21.18 -27.55 6.06
N VAL A 82 20.36 -27.40 7.09
CA VAL A 82 20.25 -26.18 7.92
C VAL A 82 20.63 -26.45 9.38
N VAL A 83 21.17 -27.63 9.65
CA VAL A 83 21.56 -28.14 10.96
C VAL A 83 22.95 -28.74 10.84
N ASP A 84 23.79 -28.53 11.87
CA ASP A 84 25.10 -29.16 12.00
C ASP A 84 25.06 -30.67 11.67
N GLU A 85 26.09 -31.14 10.95
CA GLU A 85 26.16 -32.48 10.38
C GLU A 85 25.98 -33.58 11.42
N ALA A 86 26.62 -33.46 12.59
CA ALA A 86 26.56 -34.49 13.63
C ALA A 86 25.17 -34.57 14.27
N MET A 87 24.54 -33.41 14.50
CA MET A 87 23.18 -33.31 15.03
C MET A 87 22.15 -33.83 14.01
N ALA A 88 22.28 -33.41 12.75
CA ALA A 88 21.42 -33.84 11.66
C ALA A 88 21.48 -35.36 11.46
N ALA A 89 22.67 -35.96 11.52
CA ALA A 89 22.84 -37.40 11.44
C ALA A 89 22.20 -38.15 12.64
N LYS A 90 22.43 -37.66 13.87
CA LYS A 90 21.90 -38.26 15.10
C LYS A 90 20.37 -38.28 15.13
N TYR A 91 19.74 -37.16 14.77
CA TYR A 91 18.29 -36.97 14.81
C TYR A 91 17.60 -37.21 13.46
N GLN A 92 18.36 -37.62 12.44
CA GLN A 92 17.90 -37.92 11.08
C GLN A 92 17.15 -36.76 10.41
N LEU A 93 17.68 -35.55 10.56
CA LEU A 93 17.12 -34.30 10.05
C LEU A 93 17.66 -34.00 8.65
N GLY A 94 16.78 -33.93 7.66
CA GLY A 94 17.12 -33.57 6.29
C GLY A 94 16.55 -32.20 5.92
N SER A 95 17.32 -31.44 5.16
CA SER A 95 16.87 -30.24 4.44
C SER A 95 17.44 -30.27 3.04
N TYR A 96 16.61 -29.89 2.07
CA TYR A 96 16.88 -30.03 0.66
C TYR A 96 16.41 -28.79 -0.08
N GLN A 97 17.02 -28.57 -1.24
CA GLN A 97 16.57 -27.58 -2.21
C GLN A 97 16.35 -28.24 -3.57
N GLY A 98 15.47 -27.68 -4.38
CA GLY A 98 15.25 -28.15 -5.73
C GLY A 98 14.77 -27.08 -6.69
N VAL A 99 14.93 -27.40 -7.98
CA VAL A 99 14.45 -26.59 -9.10
C VAL A 99 13.61 -27.48 -9.99
N SER A 100 12.49 -26.94 -10.47
CA SER A 100 11.60 -27.68 -11.37
C SER A 100 12.27 -27.93 -12.71
N LEU A 101 12.04 -29.13 -13.24
CA LEU A 101 12.46 -29.51 -14.59
C LEU A 101 11.56 -28.92 -15.68
N GLU A 102 10.37 -28.46 -15.31
CA GLU A 102 9.37 -27.90 -16.22
C GLU A 102 9.49 -26.37 -16.31
N ASN A 103 9.87 -25.71 -15.21
CA ASN A 103 10.09 -24.27 -15.16
C ASN A 103 11.21 -23.94 -14.17
N SER A 104 12.38 -23.53 -14.68
CA SER A 104 13.56 -23.23 -13.85
C SER A 104 13.37 -22.09 -12.83
N ARG A 105 12.29 -21.29 -12.95
CA ARG A 105 11.90 -20.27 -11.95
C ARG A 105 11.20 -20.86 -10.72
N ARG A 106 10.65 -22.08 -10.83
CA ARG A 106 9.98 -22.73 -9.71
C ARG A 106 11.02 -23.45 -8.84
N THR A 107 11.13 -23.00 -7.60
CA THR A 107 12.11 -23.52 -6.64
C THR A 107 11.42 -24.01 -5.37
N ILE A 108 11.97 -25.06 -4.77
CA ILE A 108 11.42 -25.66 -3.56
C ILE A 108 12.51 -25.78 -2.49
N ARG A 109 12.17 -25.45 -1.24
CA ARG A 109 12.89 -25.93 -0.06
C ARG A 109 11.97 -26.90 0.69
N PHE A 110 12.51 -28.04 1.12
CA PHE A 110 11.74 -28.99 1.91
C PHE A 110 12.60 -29.68 2.96
N SER A 111 11.99 -29.95 4.11
CA SER A 111 12.58 -30.71 5.20
C SER A 111 11.97 -32.10 5.25
N VAL A 112 12.77 -33.07 5.69
CA VAL A 112 12.32 -34.45 5.89
C VAL A 112 12.90 -34.98 7.20
N SER A 113 12.06 -35.55 8.04
CA SER A 113 12.44 -36.21 9.29
C SER A 113 11.81 -37.60 9.37
N PRO A 114 12.11 -38.45 10.38
CA PRO A 114 11.36 -39.67 10.62
C PRO A 114 9.86 -39.45 10.87
N TYR A 115 9.45 -38.23 11.19
CA TYR A 115 8.12 -37.90 11.68
C TYR A 115 7.27 -37.17 10.66
N ASP A 116 7.87 -36.41 9.75
CA ASP A 116 7.16 -35.54 8.81
C ASP A 116 7.96 -35.14 7.56
N PHE A 117 7.24 -34.46 6.65
CA PHE A 117 7.72 -33.76 5.46
C PHE A 117 7.08 -32.36 5.45
N GLN A 118 7.87 -31.30 5.32
CA GLN A 118 7.36 -29.94 5.19
C GLN A 118 8.05 -29.23 4.03
N SER A 119 7.33 -28.40 3.28
CA SER A 119 7.93 -27.68 2.15
C SER A 119 7.37 -26.29 1.95
N MET A 120 8.13 -25.49 1.21
CA MET A 120 7.74 -24.21 0.63
C MET A 120 8.20 -24.19 -0.84
N LEU A 121 7.23 -24.05 -1.73
CA LEU A 121 7.41 -23.96 -3.17
C LEU A 121 7.18 -22.50 -3.60
N SER A 122 8.16 -21.92 -4.28
CA SER A 122 8.09 -20.61 -4.90
C SER A 122 7.80 -20.76 -6.39
N THR A 123 6.84 -19.99 -6.89
CA THR A 123 6.37 -20.00 -8.28
C THR A 123 6.17 -18.57 -8.78
N ASP A 124 5.97 -18.42 -10.10
CA ASP A 124 5.61 -17.14 -10.73
C ASP A 124 4.31 -16.54 -10.17
N GLU A 125 3.41 -17.37 -9.61
CA GLU A 125 2.11 -16.96 -9.06
C GLU A 125 2.14 -16.72 -7.54
N GLY A 126 3.29 -16.94 -6.90
CA GLY A 126 3.47 -16.82 -5.44
C GLY A 126 3.97 -18.10 -4.81
N TYR A 127 3.55 -18.37 -3.57
CA TYR A 127 4.08 -19.46 -2.74
C TYR A 127 3.00 -20.46 -2.37
N SER A 128 3.41 -21.72 -2.28
CA SER A 128 2.58 -22.80 -1.75
C SER A 128 3.38 -23.66 -0.76
N PHE A 129 2.67 -24.34 0.11
CA PHE A 129 3.21 -25.03 1.27
C PHE A 129 2.65 -26.44 1.33
N ILE A 130 3.45 -27.35 1.87
CA ILE A 130 3.02 -28.69 2.23
C ILE A 130 3.29 -28.87 3.72
N ASP A 131 2.24 -29.14 4.48
CA ASP A 131 2.29 -29.35 5.93
C ASP A 131 1.61 -30.67 6.32
N PRO A 132 2.10 -31.39 7.35
CA PRO A 132 1.45 -32.59 7.87
C PRO A 132 0.15 -32.25 8.60
N GLU A 133 -0.87 -33.09 8.45
CA GLU A 133 -2.10 -33.02 9.23
C GLU A 133 -1.88 -33.59 10.63
N ARG A 134 -2.00 -32.75 11.68
CA ARG A 134 -1.72 -33.17 13.06
C ARG A 134 -2.53 -34.38 13.52
N LYS A 135 -3.79 -34.50 13.09
CA LYS A 135 -4.69 -35.62 13.46
C LYS A 135 -4.42 -36.90 12.67
N GLN A 136 -3.76 -36.81 11.50
CA GLN A 136 -3.46 -37.93 10.62
C GLN A 136 -2.05 -37.74 10.04
N LYS A 137 -1.04 -38.25 10.76
CA LYS A 137 0.38 -37.94 10.50
C LYS A 137 0.93 -38.44 9.16
N ASP A 138 0.20 -39.31 8.45
CA ASP A 138 0.53 -39.77 7.10
C ASP A 138 -0.11 -38.91 5.99
N VAL A 139 -0.97 -37.96 6.35
CA VAL A 139 -1.69 -37.07 5.45
C VAL A 139 -1.04 -35.69 5.45
N TYR A 140 -0.86 -35.14 4.24
CA TYR A 140 -0.25 -33.85 3.99
C TYR A 140 -1.22 -32.95 3.25
N ARG A 141 -1.30 -31.70 3.68
CA ARG A 141 -2.08 -30.63 3.09
C ARG A 141 -1.20 -29.79 2.19
N VAL A 142 -1.57 -29.67 0.92
CA VAL A 142 -0.96 -28.74 -0.04
C VAL A 142 -1.87 -27.53 -0.17
N HIS A 143 -1.33 -26.35 0.12
CA HIS A 143 -2.13 -25.12 0.19
C HIS A 143 -1.30 -23.88 -0.20
N PRO A 144 -1.94 -22.78 -0.62
CA PRO A 144 -1.29 -21.47 -0.71
C PRO A 144 -0.94 -20.94 0.70
N LYS A 145 -0.37 -19.73 0.78
CA LYS A 145 -0.05 -19.08 2.07
C LYS A 145 -1.28 -19.03 2.98
N SER A 146 -1.17 -19.56 4.19
CA SER A 146 -2.26 -19.54 5.16
C SER A 146 -2.59 -18.10 5.55
N LEU A 147 -3.88 -17.83 5.71
CA LEU A 147 -4.35 -16.61 6.37
C LEU A 147 -3.95 -16.66 7.84
N LYS A 148 -3.59 -15.50 8.40
CA LYS A 148 -3.33 -15.40 9.85
C LYS A 148 -4.59 -15.79 10.60
N ALA A 149 -4.44 -16.67 11.58
CA ALA A 149 -5.56 -17.13 12.37
C ALA A 149 -6.06 -16.00 13.29
N LYS A 150 -7.35 -16.04 13.65
CA LYS A 150 -7.93 -15.12 14.65
C LYS A 150 -7.48 -15.54 16.06
N GLY A 151 -6.18 -15.38 16.34
CA GLY A 151 -5.55 -15.61 17.64
C GLY A 151 -5.28 -14.30 18.37
N ARG A 152 -4.35 -14.31 19.33
CA ARG A 152 -3.84 -13.08 19.95
C ARG A 152 -3.20 -12.22 18.85
N ALA A 153 -3.40 -10.90 18.89
CA ALA A 153 -2.75 -10.01 17.94
C ALA A 153 -1.24 -10.16 18.12
N PHE A 154 -0.53 -10.44 17.03
CA PHE A 154 0.92 -10.39 17.04
C PHE A 154 1.33 -8.93 17.28
N GLU A 155 2.02 -8.70 18.38
CA GLU A 155 2.65 -7.42 18.71
C GLU A 155 4.15 -7.70 18.82
N CYS A 156 4.94 -7.18 17.87
CA CYS A 156 6.38 -7.13 18.02
C CYS A 156 6.69 -5.86 18.82
N THR A 157 7.25 -6.05 20.01
CA THR A 157 7.82 -4.94 20.78
C THR A 157 9.33 -5.02 20.64
N THR A 158 9.96 -3.94 20.21
CA THR A 158 11.41 -3.80 20.37
C THR A 158 11.59 -3.19 21.74
N SER A 159 12.16 -3.91 22.69
CA SER A 159 12.44 -3.39 24.03
C SER A 159 13.56 -2.34 23.99
N GLU A 160 13.30 -1.20 23.34
CA GLU A 160 14.05 0.04 23.52
C GLU A 160 13.19 0.93 24.43
N PRO A 161 13.52 1.08 25.72
CA PRO A 161 13.01 2.17 26.52
C PRO A 161 13.17 3.48 25.74
N LYS A 162 12.19 4.36 25.76
CA LYS A 162 12.28 5.71 25.13
C LYS A 162 13.49 6.55 25.58
N SER A 163 14.23 6.11 26.60
CA SER A 163 15.52 6.68 27.02
C SER A 163 16.71 6.29 26.12
N ASP A 164 16.62 5.20 25.36
CA ASP A 164 17.66 4.75 24.40
C ASP A 164 17.55 5.44 23.03
N ILE A 165 16.67 6.44 22.94
CA ILE A 165 16.74 7.51 21.93
C ILE A 165 18.09 8.25 21.99
N GLN A 166 18.87 8.11 23.08
CA GLN A 166 20.27 8.57 23.14
C GLN A 166 21.28 7.61 22.47
N GLY A 167 20.93 6.33 22.28
CA GLY A 167 21.67 5.38 21.43
C GLY A 167 21.40 5.59 19.93
N LEU A 168 20.20 6.08 19.59
CA LEU A 168 19.92 6.67 18.28
C LEU A 168 20.86 7.84 17.98
N ASP A 169 21.28 8.64 18.96
CA ASP A 169 22.25 9.72 18.78
C ASP A 169 23.68 9.20 18.46
N HIS A 170 24.01 7.97 18.85
CA HIS A 170 25.27 7.28 18.46
C HIS A 170 25.20 6.70 17.03
N LEU A 171 24.04 6.15 16.63
CA LEU A 171 23.81 5.74 15.23
C LEU A 171 23.70 6.95 14.29
N TYR A 172 23.03 8.03 14.73
CA TYR A 172 22.93 9.31 14.01
C TYR A 172 24.27 10.04 13.93
N LYS A 173 25.12 10.06 14.97
CA LYS A 173 26.47 10.65 14.86
C LYS A 173 27.39 9.87 13.94
N ASN A 174 27.22 8.54 13.86
CA ASN A 174 27.90 7.72 12.87
C ASN A 174 27.30 7.90 11.46
N ALA A 175 26.01 8.18 11.30
CA ALA A 175 25.38 8.46 10.02
C ALA A 175 25.63 9.89 9.50
N GLU A 176 25.72 10.90 10.38
CA GLU A 176 26.05 12.28 10.03
C GLU A 176 27.51 12.45 9.61
N ALA A 177 28.42 11.61 10.14
CA ALA A 177 29.81 11.55 9.67
C ALA A 177 29.94 11.12 8.19
N TYR A 178 28.90 10.53 7.58
CA TYR A 178 28.93 9.99 6.22
C TYR A 178 28.13 10.81 5.17
N LYS A 179 27.62 12.00 5.51
CA LYS A 179 26.99 12.92 4.53
C LYS A 179 27.96 13.64 3.57
N LYS A 180 29.23 13.22 3.48
CA LYS A 180 30.19 13.75 2.50
C LYS A 180 30.59 12.69 1.49
N ASN A 181 29.94 12.75 0.32
CA ASN A 181 30.42 12.29 -0.99
C ASN A 181 31.09 10.91 -1.03
N THR A 182 30.35 9.84 -1.33
CA THR A 182 30.48 9.02 -2.56
C THR A 182 29.69 7.70 -2.43
N LEU A 183 28.80 7.44 -3.40
CA LEU A 183 28.34 6.13 -3.89
C LEU A 183 27.82 5.10 -2.86
N PHE A 184 26.49 5.08 -2.72
CA PHE A 184 25.67 4.02 -2.13
C PHE A 184 25.77 2.69 -2.92
N ASN A 185 26.90 1.99 -2.82
CA ASN A 185 27.09 0.65 -3.38
C ASN A 185 27.32 -0.38 -2.26
N ILE A 186 26.33 -0.59 -1.39
CA ILE A 186 26.31 -1.77 -0.53
C ILE A 186 25.03 -2.54 -0.85
N SER A 187 25.16 -3.55 -1.71
CA SER A 187 24.10 -4.52 -1.99
C SER A 187 24.67 -5.94 -1.82
N SER A 188 23.82 -6.98 -1.86
CA SER A 188 24.23 -8.39 -2.07
C SER A 188 25.08 -8.63 -3.33
N SER A 189 25.34 -7.57 -4.10
CA SER A 189 26.35 -7.40 -5.15
C SER A 189 27.81 -7.62 -4.76
N ASP A 190 28.13 -7.78 -3.47
CA ASP A 190 29.52 -8.09 -3.09
C ASP A 190 29.94 -9.52 -3.46
N ARG A 191 29.04 -10.29 -4.08
CA ARG A 191 29.24 -11.67 -4.55
C ARG A 191 29.75 -12.56 -3.42
N LYS A 192 29.22 -12.38 -2.21
CA LYS A 192 29.50 -13.23 -1.05
C LYS A 192 28.23 -13.85 -0.50
N TYR A 193 28.24 -15.17 -0.42
CA TYR A 193 27.25 -15.96 0.29
C TYR A 193 27.70 -16.13 1.74
N ARG A 194 26.84 -15.76 2.68
CA ARG A 194 27.13 -15.69 4.11
C ARG A 194 26.44 -16.83 4.85
N THR A 195 27.17 -17.53 5.71
CA THR A 195 26.62 -18.53 6.63
C THR A 195 26.78 -18.03 8.06
N ILE A 196 25.68 -17.99 8.80
CA ILE A 196 25.59 -17.57 10.20
C ILE A 196 25.23 -18.78 11.05
N ARG A 197 26.00 -19.01 12.12
CA ARG A 197 25.73 -20.06 13.10
C ARG A 197 24.63 -19.59 14.04
N MET A 198 23.51 -20.31 14.06
CA MET A 198 22.36 -19.95 14.87
C MET A 198 22.20 -20.93 16.03
N ALA A 199 22.05 -20.43 17.25
CA ALA A 199 21.63 -21.22 18.41
C ALA A 199 20.12 -21.03 18.63
N ILE A 200 19.37 -22.12 18.69
CA ILE A 200 17.94 -22.08 19.02
C ILE A 200 17.71 -22.82 20.32
N SER A 201 17.08 -22.14 21.28
CA SER A 201 16.52 -22.76 22.47
C SER A 201 15.00 -22.79 22.40
N VAL A 202 14.38 -23.65 23.19
CA VAL A 202 12.92 -23.76 23.28
C VAL A 202 12.48 -23.90 24.73
N THR A 203 11.29 -23.43 25.07
CA THR A 203 10.71 -23.68 26.39
C THR A 203 10.31 -25.16 26.54
N GLY A 204 10.13 -25.63 27.78
CA GLY A 204 9.67 -26.96 28.09
C GLY A 204 8.32 -27.28 27.43
N GLU A 205 7.41 -26.31 27.39
CA GLU A 205 6.10 -26.43 26.75
C GLU A 205 6.24 -26.67 25.24
N TYR A 206 7.17 -25.98 24.57
CA TYR A 206 7.39 -26.19 23.14
C TYR A 206 7.72 -27.65 22.86
N THR A 207 8.65 -28.23 23.64
CA THR A 207 9.00 -29.64 23.47
C THR A 207 7.83 -30.56 23.80
N GLN A 208 6.99 -30.21 24.79
CA GLN A 208 5.79 -30.98 25.12
C GLN A 208 4.75 -30.98 23.99
N VAL A 209 4.57 -29.86 23.27
CA VAL A 209 3.69 -29.78 22.09
C VAL A 209 4.05 -30.83 21.04
N PHE A 210 5.35 -31.05 20.80
CA PHE A 210 5.82 -32.05 19.84
C PHE A 210 6.00 -33.45 20.48
N GLY A 211 6.13 -33.51 21.80
CA GLY A 211 6.13 -34.70 22.63
C GLY A 211 7.49 -35.38 22.82
N SER A 212 8.56 -34.92 22.14
CA SER A 212 9.94 -35.33 22.43
C SER A 212 10.96 -34.38 21.81
N VAL A 213 12.20 -34.44 22.28
CA VAL A 213 13.33 -33.64 21.77
C VAL A 213 13.53 -33.85 20.26
N GLU A 214 13.41 -35.09 19.77
CA GLU A 214 13.63 -35.40 18.35
C GLU A 214 12.58 -34.74 17.44
N LYS A 215 11.32 -34.66 17.90
CA LYS A 215 10.24 -34.01 17.14
C LYS A 215 10.29 -32.49 17.23
N ALA A 216 10.70 -31.94 18.37
CA ALA A 216 10.97 -30.50 18.50
C ALA A 216 12.07 -30.07 17.52
N LEU A 217 13.17 -30.83 17.46
CA LEU A 217 14.25 -30.61 16.50
C LEU A 217 13.81 -30.79 15.04
N ALA A 218 12.92 -31.74 14.76
CA ALA A 218 12.33 -31.89 13.43
C ALA A 218 11.55 -30.64 13.01
N GLN A 219 10.77 -30.04 13.91
CA GLN A 219 10.07 -28.79 13.63
C GLN A 219 11.03 -27.62 13.45
N ILE A 220 12.06 -27.47 14.30
CA ILE A 220 13.07 -26.40 14.15
C ILE A 220 13.76 -26.51 12.78
N ASN A 221 14.12 -27.72 12.34
CA ASN A 221 14.68 -27.97 11.03
C ASN A 221 13.72 -27.58 9.89
N ALA A 222 12.42 -27.83 10.04
CA ALA A 222 11.40 -27.41 9.07
C ALA A 222 11.27 -25.88 8.98
N THR A 223 11.17 -25.21 10.13
CA THR A 223 11.10 -23.75 10.24
C THR A 223 12.31 -23.09 9.59
N LEU A 224 13.54 -23.50 9.96
CA LEU A 224 14.76 -22.95 9.37
C LEU A 224 14.89 -23.24 7.87
N THR A 225 14.37 -24.38 7.40
CA THR A 225 14.36 -24.70 5.96
C THR A 225 13.52 -23.69 5.17
N ARG A 226 12.36 -23.27 5.70
CA ARG A 226 11.49 -22.27 5.07
C ARG A 226 12.04 -20.86 5.18
N VAL A 227 12.48 -20.48 6.38
CA VAL A 227 13.13 -19.18 6.63
C VAL A 227 14.28 -19.00 5.66
N ASN A 228 15.20 -19.96 5.57
CA ASN A 228 16.34 -19.88 4.66
C ASN A 228 15.93 -19.70 3.19
N GLN A 229 14.78 -20.21 2.73
CA GLN A 229 14.35 -19.96 1.34
C GLN A 229 14.22 -18.46 1.02
N VAL A 230 13.77 -17.66 1.98
CA VAL A 230 13.63 -16.21 1.83
C VAL A 230 15.00 -15.52 1.86
N TYR A 231 15.80 -15.85 2.87
CA TYR A 231 17.08 -15.21 3.14
C TYR A 231 18.15 -15.54 2.10
N GLU A 232 18.14 -16.76 1.58
CA GLU A 232 19.07 -17.20 0.54
C GLU A 232 18.84 -16.44 -0.76
N ARG A 233 17.57 -16.20 -1.12
CA ARG A 233 17.20 -15.54 -2.36
C ARG A 233 17.59 -14.06 -2.37
N ASP A 234 17.19 -13.31 -1.34
CA ASP A 234 17.28 -11.85 -1.40
C ASP A 234 18.57 -11.28 -0.74
N LEU A 235 19.16 -12.04 0.18
CA LEU A 235 20.29 -11.60 1.02
C LEU A 235 21.57 -12.43 0.82
N ALA A 236 21.50 -13.54 0.05
CA ALA A 236 22.57 -14.53 -0.03
C ALA A 236 23.06 -14.98 1.37
N LEU A 237 22.09 -15.15 2.29
CA LEU A 237 22.33 -15.49 3.68
C LEU A 237 21.75 -16.87 4.01
N HIS A 238 22.52 -17.68 4.73
CA HIS A 238 22.13 -18.99 5.22
C HIS A 238 22.30 -19.08 6.74
N LEU A 239 21.25 -19.45 7.44
CA LEU A 239 21.24 -19.73 8.87
C LEU A 239 21.45 -21.23 9.08
N ASN A 240 22.49 -21.58 9.84
CA ASN A 240 22.81 -22.97 10.15
C ASN A 240 22.75 -23.22 11.65
N LEU A 241 21.84 -24.09 12.08
CA LEU A 241 21.67 -24.47 13.49
C LEU A 241 22.91 -25.19 14.02
N VAL A 242 23.44 -24.71 15.14
CA VAL A 242 24.57 -25.36 15.84
C VAL A 242 24.12 -26.61 16.59
N ASN A 243 25.04 -27.55 16.83
CA ASN A 243 24.74 -28.79 17.54
C ASN A 243 24.57 -28.56 19.04
N THR A 244 23.34 -28.24 19.46
CA THR A 244 23.03 -27.83 20.84
C THR A 244 21.74 -28.49 21.37
N PRO A 245 21.64 -29.83 21.41
CA PRO A 245 20.47 -30.53 21.92
C PRO A 245 20.16 -30.22 23.40
N GLU A 246 21.14 -29.76 24.17
CA GLU A 246 21.01 -29.32 25.56
C GLU A 246 20.16 -28.05 25.74
N LEU A 247 19.91 -27.30 24.66
CA LEU A 247 19.01 -26.14 24.66
C LEU A 247 17.54 -26.51 24.40
N ILE A 248 17.24 -27.81 24.22
CA ILE A 248 15.89 -28.32 24.00
C ILE A 248 15.32 -28.84 25.32
N TYR A 249 14.75 -27.91 26.10
CA TYR A 249 14.20 -28.21 27.42
C TYR A 249 12.88 -29.00 27.30
N THR A 250 12.64 -29.94 28.21
CA THR A 250 11.48 -30.85 28.17
C THR A 250 10.48 -30.64 29.30
N ASP A 251 10.89 -29.97 30.38
CA ASP A 251 10.08 -29.79 31.59
C ASP A 251 10.01 -28.29 31.93
N PRO A 252 8.83 -27.66 31.76
CA PRO A 252 8.55 -26.27 32.11
C PRO A 252 8.99 -25.87 33.51
N ASN A 253 8.96 -26.79 34.47
CA ASN A 253 9.30 -26.45 35.86
C ASN A 253 10.82 -26.34 36.10
N THR A 254 11.64 -26.75 35.12
CA THR A 254 13.10 -26.84 35.26
C THR A 254 13.84 -26.15 34.13
N ASP A 255 13.12 -25.67 33.11
CA ASP A 255 13.73 -24.84 32.10
C ASP A 255 14.10 -23.46 32.70
N PRO A 256 14.98 -22.70 32.03
CA PRO A 256 15.47 -21.44 32.56
C PRO A 256 14.57 -20.24 32.23
N TYR A 257 13.33 -20.48 31.79
CA TYR A 257 12.46 -19.46 31.24
C TYR A 257 11.25 -19.19 32.13
N SER A 258 10.87 -17.92 32.23
CA SER A 258 9.62 -17.53 32.88
C SER A 258 8.39 -18.06 32.15
N ASP A 259 7.29 -18.18 32.88
CA ASP A 259 5.97 -18.51 32.33
C ASP A 259 5.62 -17.57 31.16
N ALA A 260 4.92 -18.11 30.16
CA ALA A 260 4.68 -17.44 28.88
C ALA A 260 4.16 -16.01 28.99
N ASP A 261 3.27 -15.70 29.94
CA ASP A 261 2.70 -14.35 30.11
C ASP A 261 3.76 -13.31 30.51
N LEU A 262 4.76 -13.70 31.31
CA LEU A 262 5.89 -12.83 31.68
C LEU A 262 6.99 -12.86 30.61
N GLY A 263 7.21 -14.04 30.04
CA GLY A 263 8.16 -14.26 28.96
C GLY A 263 7.93 -13.35 27.76
N VAL A 264 6.71 -13.37 27.21
CA VAL A 264 6.34 -12.51 26.07
C VAL A 264 6.30 -11.02 26.42
N ALA A 265 6.18 -10.67 27.70
CA ALA A 265 6.27 -9.29 28.18
C ALA A 265 7.71 -8.77 28.25
N GLY A 266 8.71 -9.61 27.97
CA GLY A 266 10.11 -9.24 27.78
C GLY A 266 11.11 -9.98 28.66
N GLU A 267 10.68 -10.80 29.63
CA GLU A 267 11.61 -11.53 30.51
C GLU A 267 12.48 -12.52 29.72
N TRP A 268 11.90 -13.16 28.70
CA TRP A 268 12.60 -14.13 27.84
C TRP A 268 13.82 -13.53 27.12
N ASN A 269 13.87 -12.21 26.90
CA ASN A 269 15.00 -11.58 26.19
C ASN A 269 16.32 -11.77 26.96
N VAL A 270 16.33 -11.44 28.26
CA VAL A 270 17.53 -11.57 29.11
C VAL A 270 17.76 -13.02 29.52
N GLU A 271 16.69 -13.78 29.78
CA GLU A 271 16.78 -15.19 30.16
C GLU A 271 17.44 -16.04 29.07
N LEU A 272 17.03 -15.86 27.81
CA LEU A 272 17.67 -16.53 26.68
C LEU A 272 19.15 -16.14 26.58
N GLN A 273 19.45 -14.84 26.62
CA GLN A 273 20.82 -14.36 26.43
C GLN A 273 21.75 -14.97 27.49
N ARG A 274 21.33 -14.94 28.76
CA ARG A 274 22.07 -15.56 29.88
C ARG A 274 22.20 -17.06 29.71
N ASN A 275 21.12 -17.73 29.31
CA ASN A 275 21.13 -19.18 29.15
C ASN A 275 22.11 -19.61 28.05
N LEU A 276 22.08 -18.95 26.88
CA LEU A 276 23.01 -19.24 25.79
C LEU A 276 24.47 -18.96 26.19
N THR A 277 24.72 -17.84 26.86
CA THR A 277 26.06 -17.48 27.36
C THR A 277 26.58 -18.52 28.35
N LYS A 278 25.73 -18.99 29.27
CA LYS A 278 26.08 -19.96 30.31
C LYS A 278 26.29 -21.36 29.76
N VAL A 279 25.43 -21.83 28.86
CA VAL A 279 25.43 -23.21 28.37
C VAL A 279 26.44 -23.41 27.25
N LEU A 280 26.53 -22.46 26.31
CA LEU A 280 27.38 -22.58 25.12
C LEU A 280 28.63 -21.71 25.16
N GLY A 281 28.52 -20.51 25.74
CA GLY A 281 29.49 -19.43 25.56
C GLY A 281 29.28 -18.67 24.24
N ASN A 282 29.65 -17.39 24.23
CA ASN A 282 29.37 -16.49 23.10
C ASN A 282 30.05 -16.92 21.79
N ASP A 283 31.23 -17.55 21.84
CA ASP A 283 31.96 -17.96 20.63
C ASP A 283 31.26 -19.07 19.82
N ALA A 284 30.36 -19.82 20.46
CA ALA A 284 29.71 -20.98 19.87
C ALA A 284 28.67 -20.62 18.80
N TYR A 285 28.16 -19.38 18.80
CA TYR A 285 27.08 -18.95 17.91
C TYR A 285 27.21 -17.47 17.51
N ASP A 286 26.57 -17.13 16.40
CA ASP A 286 26.59 -15.81 15.77
C ASP A 286 25.25 -15.07 15.95
N LEU A 287 24.17 -15.85 16.08
CA LEU A 287 22.79 -15.41 16.29
C LEU A 287 22.11 -16.39 17.25
N GLY A 288 21.28 -15.91 18.19
CA GLY A 288 20.53 -16.79 19.10
C GLY A 288 19.06 -16.43 19.16
N HIS A 289 18.19 -17.43 19.35
CA HIS A 289 16.74 -17.25 19.32
C HIS A 289 16.00 -18.27 20.21
N LEU A 290 14.87 -17.90 20.79
CA LEU A 290 13.99 -18.76 21.59
C LEU A 290 12.67 -19.02 20.84
N PHE A 291 12.19 -20.27 20.86
CA PHE A 291 10.80 -20.58 20.49
C PHE A 291 9.96 -20.93 21.72
N GLY A 292 8.87 -20.20 21.90
CA GLY A 292 7.84 -20.50 22.90
C GLY A 292 6.67 -21.30 22.30
N ALA A 293 5.87 -21.94 23.15
CA ALA A 293 4.65 -22.64 22.76
C ALA A 293 3.38 -21.78 22.81
N SER A 294 3.38 -20.72 23.62
CA SER A 294 2.19 -19.95 23.98
C SER A 294 2.55 -18.53 24.39
N GLY A 295 1.54 -17.67 24.53
CA GLY A 295 1.71 -16.26 24.91
C GLY A 295 1.45 -15.32 23.73
N GLY A 296 1.95 -15.67 22.54
CA GLY A 296 1.81 -14.91 21.31
C GLY A 296 2.76 -13.71 21.23
N GLY A 297 3.30 -13.46 20.03
CA GLY A 297 4.14 -12.29 19.74
C GLY A 297 5.59 -12.65 19.44
N GLY A 298 6.44 -11.63 19.42
CA GLY A 298 7.86 -11.75 19.18
C GLY A 298 8.59 -10.51 19.68
N ASN A 299 9.89 -10.66 19.92
CA ASN A 299 10.75 -9.54 20.26
C ASN A 299 12.19 -9.93 19.87
N ALA A 300 12.84 -9.10 19.07
CA ALA A 300 14.22 -9.31 18.65
C ALA A 300 15.26 -9.11 19.78
N GLY A 301 14.86 -8.47 20.88
CA GLY A 301 15.68 -7.97 21.98
C GLY A 301 16.58 -6.80 21.58
N CYS A 302 17.08 -6.82 20.35
CA CYS A 302 17.90 -5.79 19.73
C CYS A 302 17.79 -5.85 18.20
N ILE A 303 17.96 -4.69 17.56
CA ILE A 303 17.96 -4.58 16.10
C ILE A 303 19.40 -4.58 15.59
N GLY A 304 19.71 -5.49 14.67
CA GLY A 304 21.03 -5.55 14.01
C GLY A 304 22.19 -6.03 14.90
N CYS A 305 21.89 -6.72 15.99
CA CYS A 305 22.85 -7.19 16.99
C CYS A 305 23.52 -8.54 16.68
N VAL A 306 23.36 -9.06 15.46
CA VAL A 306 24.11 -10.23 14.99
C VAL A 306 25.62 -10.06 15.18
N CYS A 307 26.31 -11.12 15.63
CA CYS A 307 27.72 -11.10 16.01
C CYS A 307 28.10 -10.18 17.19
N ILE A 308 27.16 -9.51 17.87
CA ILE A 308 27.47 -8.63 19.00
C ILE A 308 27.32 -9.40 20.29
N ASP A 309 28.45 -9.62 20.97
CA ASP A 309 28.45 -10.29 22.26
C ASP A 309 27.81 -9.38 23.33
N PRO A 310 27.00 -9.96 24.23
CA PRO A 310 26.47 -9.24 25.38
C PRO A 310 27.59 -8.84 26.35
N GLU A 311 27.55 -7.61 26.85
CA GLU A 311 28.53 -7.14 27.84
C GLU A 311 28.27 -7.76 29.23
N PRO A 312 29.27 -8.40 29.88
CA PRO A 312 29.10 -8.94 31.22
C PRO A 312 29.02 -7.80 32.25
N ASP A 313 28.09 -7.93 33.17
CA ASP A 313 28.00 -7.15 34.40
C ASP A 313 29.14 -7.49 35.38
N PRO A 314 29.35 -6.68 36.44
CA PRO A 314 30.45 -6.89 37.40
C PRO A 314 30.40 -8.22 38.16
N PHE A 315 29.29 -8.96 38.10
CA PHE A 315 29.08 -10.25 38.74
C PHE A 315 29.23 -11.43 37.77
N GLY A 316 29.43 -11.14 36.47
CA GLY A 316 29.62 -12.14 35.41
C GLY A 316 28.32 -12.59 34.74
N ASP A 317 27.18 -12.01 35.10
CA ASP A 317 25.92 -12.17 34.38
C ASP A 317 25.77 -11.03 33.36
N SER A 318 24.84 -11.10 32.41
CA SER A 318 24.56 -9.96 31.51
C SER A 318 23.09 -9.56 31.64
N MET A 319 22.82 -8.26 31.69
CA MET A 319 21.47 -7.69 31.50
C MET A 319 21.32 -7.12 30.08
N ASP A 320 22.33 -7.29 29.24
CA ASP A 320 22.42 -6.75 27.90
C ASP A 320 21.63 -7.60 26.91
N THR A 321 20.70 -6.97 26.18
CA THR A 321 19.90 -7.61 25.14
C THR A 321 20.65 -7.51 23.82
N GLN A 322 21.63 -8.40 23.60
CA GLN A 322 22.42 -8.51 22.36
C GLN A 322 22.20 -9.86 21.66
N LYS A 323 23.19 -10.39 20.92
CA LYS A 323 23.02 -11.66 20.21
C LYS A 323 22.52 -12.74 21.18
N GLY A 324 21.42 -13.37 20.82
CA GLY A 324 20.80 -14.38 21.67
C GLY A 324 19.78 -13.84 22.67
N SER A 325 19.20 -12.66 22.46
CA SER A 325 18.07 -12.17 23.26
C SER A 325 16.73 -12.22 22.54
N ALA A 326 16.60 -12.81 21.35
CA ALA A 326 15.35 -12.77 20.61
C ALA A 326 14.44 -13.96 20.88
N PHE A 327 13.12 -13.77 20.79
CA PHE A 327 12.17 -14.87 20.85
C PHE A 327 11.01 -14.72 19.86
N THR A 328 10.40 -15.85 19.54
CA THR A 328 9.14 -15.93 18.79
C THR A 328 8.17 -16.88 19.50
N SER A 329 6.89 -16.49 19.58
CA SER A 329 5.81 -17.29 20.15
C SER A 329 4.56 -17.29 19.25
N PRO A 330 3.86 -18.43 19.10
CA PRO A 330 2.73 -18.52 18.18
C PRO A 330 1.51 -17.74 18.68
N SER A 331 0.75 -17.16 17.76
CA SER A 331 -0.46 -16.39 18.06
C SER A 331 -1.63 -17.25 18.55
N ILE A 332 -1.55 -18.56 18.33
CA ILE A 332 -2.43 -19.56 18.91
C ILE A 332 -1.55 -20.45 19.78
N ASP A 333 -1.93 -20.56 21.05
CA ASP A 333 -1.22 -21.40 22.00
C ASP A 333 -1.13 -22.85 21.48
N ASP A 334 0.03 -23.48 21.68
CA ASP A 334 0.39 -24.83 21.23
C ASP A 334 0.47 -25.02 19.70
N GLU A 335 0.51 -23.90 18.94
CA GLU A 335 0.69 -23.89 17.48
C GLU A 335 2.00 -23.24 16.94
N PRO A 336 3.20 -23.59 17.44
CA PRO A 336 4.46 -23.05 16.94
C PRO A 336 4.96 -23.79 15.67
N PHE A 337 4.15 -23.77 14.61
CA PHE A 337 4.44 -24.45 13.35
C PHE A 337 3.64 -23.85 12.18
N GLY A 338 3.97 -24.28 10.96
CA GLY A 338 3.27 -23.89 9.74
C GLY A 338 3.73 -22.56 9.18
N ASP A 339 3.30 -22.26 7.96
CA ASP A 339 3.80 -21.13 7.19
C ASP A 339 3.58 -19.76 7.85
N ALA A 340 2.51 -19.59 8.64
CA ALA A 340 2.27 -18.35 9.38
C ALA A 340 3.31 -18.15 10.50
N PHE A 341 3.59 -19.18 11.29
CA PHE A 341 4.63 -19.11 12.32
C PHE A 341 6.02 -18.89 11.70
N ASP A 342 6.36 -19.71 10.69
CA ASP A 342 7.69 -19.72 10.08
C ASP A 342 8.01 -18.42 9.33
N ILE A 343 7.06 -17.86 8.58
CA ILE A 343 7.29 -16.68 7.74
C ILE A 343 6.84 -15.40 8.41
N ASP A 344 5.66 -15.38 9.03
CA ASP A 344 5.11 -14.11 9.49
C ASP A 344 5.75 -13.69 10.81
N TYR A 345 6.22 -14.64 11.65
CA TYR A 345 6.82 -14.36 12.94
C TYR A 345 8.32 -14.68 12.96
N VAL A 346 8.73 -15.92 12.71
CA VAL A 346 10.16 -16.29 12.85
C VAL A 346 11.04 -15.52 11.85
N ALA A 347 10.65 -15.47 10.57
CA ALA A 347 11.40 -14.70 9.58
C ALA A 347 11.36 -13.18 9.85
N HIS A 348 10.31 -12.67 10.50
CA HIS A 348 10.18 -11.27 10.88
C HIS A 348 11.14 -10.91 12.02
N GLU A 349 11.13 -11.67 13.11
CA GLU A 349 12.00 -11.43 14.26
C GLU A 349 13.48 -11.59 13.91
N ILE A 350 13.84 -12.61 13.12
CA ILE A 350 15.20 -12.75 12.62
C ILE A 350 15.57 -11.55 11.71
N GLY A 351 14.60 -10.96 11.00
CA GLY A 351 14.79 -9.76 10.19
C GLY A 351 15.22 -8.56 11.02
N HIS A 352 14.61 -8.38 12.19
CA HIS A 352 15.04 -7.39 13.19
C HIS A 352 16.43 -7.67 13.73
N GLN A 353 16.71 -8.92 14.15
CA GLN A 353 18.05 -9.26 14.66
C GLN A 353 19.17 -8.98 13.64
N LEU A 354 18.81 -9.01 12.35
CA LEU A 354 19.71 -8.70 11.23
C LEU A 354 19.68 -7.23 10.79
N GLY A 355 18.79 -6.40 11.35
CA GLY A 355 18.86 -4.93 11.22
C GLY A 355 17.65 -4.25 10.59
N ALA A 356 16.61 -4.98 10.17
CA ALA A 356 15.46 -4.34 9.53
C ALA A 356 14.51 -3.73 10.56
N ASN A 357 13.95 -2.55 10.24
CA ASN A 357 12.82 -1.98 10.98
C ASN A 357 11.50 -2.27 10.28
N HIS A 358 10.38 -1.96 10.94
CA HIS A 358 9.07 -2.07 10.33
C HIS A 358 8.87 -1.10 9.18
N THR A 359 8.20 -1.59 8.13
CA THR A 359 7.98 -0.85 6.88
C THR A 359 6.57 -0.25 6.78
N PHE A 360 5.65 -0.65 7.65
CA PHE A 360 4.25 -0.25 7.59
C PHE A 360 4.04 1.23 7.95
N SER A 361 2.83 1.76 7.66
CA SER A 361 2.42 3.11 8.04
C SER A 361 1.06 3.17 8.74
N HIS A 362 0.48 2.03 9.14
CA HIS A 362 -0.72 2.01 10.00
C HIS A 362 -0.44 2.58 11.40
N ASP A 363 0.83 2.63 11.79
CA ASP A 363 1.39 3.40 12.90
C ASP A 363 2.74 3.99 12.46
N ILE A 364 3.31 4.91 13.24
CA ILE A 364 4.54 5.64 12.88
C ILE A 364 5.59 5.51 13.98
N GLU A 365 6.64 4.76 13.67
CA GLU A 365 7.78 4.52 14.55
C GLU A 365 8.93 5.53 14.37
N ARG A 366 8.88 6.36 13.32
CA ARG A 366 9.89 7.39 13.01
C ARG A 366 11.30 6.85 12.79
N SER A 367 11.41 5.66 12.21
CA SER A 367 12.69 5.06 11.80
C SER A 367 13.10 5.39 10.36
N ASP A 368 12.37 6.31 9.71
CA ASP A 368 12.58 6.79 8.33
C ASP A 368 12.45 5.72 7.24
N VAL A 369 11.85 4.57 7.58
CA VAL A 369 11.65 3.44 6.65
C VAL A 369 10.20 2.93 6.60
N GLN A 370 9.23 3.73 7.05
CA GLN A 370 7.79 3.45 6.93
C GLN A 370 7.30 3.65 5.48
N VAL A 371 7.77 2.82 4.56
CA VAL A 371 7.60 2.95 3.10
C VAL A 371 6.42 2.15 2.52
N GLU A 372 5.68 1.41 3.32
CA GLU A 372 4.50 0.66 2.89
C GLU A 372 3.21 1.28 3.44
N PRO A 373 2.16 1.44 2.61
CA PRO A 373 0.88 1.98 3.07
C PRO A 373 0.19 1.01 4.05
N GLY A 374 -0.59 1.53 5.01
CA GLY A 374 -1.40 0.71 5.91
C GLY A 374 -0.55 -0.29 6.69
N SER A 375 -1.04 -1.53 6.81
CA SER A 375 -0.31 -2.63 7.47
C SER A 375 0.99 -3.02 6.78
N GLY A 376 1.25 -2.58 5.55
CA GLY A 376 2.25 -3.21 4.70
C GLY A 376 1.88 -4.64 4.28
N SER A 377 2.73 -5.19 3.41
CA SER A 377 2.55 -6.46 2.70
C SER A 377 3.76 -7.39 2.80
N THR A 378 4.95 -6.84 3.03
CA THR A 378 6.20 -7.61 3.12
C THR A 378 6.47 -8.16 4.52
N ILE A 379 7.56 -8.92 4.70
CA ILE A 379 7.91 -9.57 5.97
C ILE A 379 7.98 -8.59 7.14
N MET A 380 8.51 -7.38 6.96
CA MET A 380 8.57 -6.37 8.02
C MET A 380 7.30 -5.51 8.15
N GLY A 381 6.22 -5.91 7.48
CA GLY A 381 4.89 -5.37 7.64
C GLY A 381 4.04 -6.20 8.60
N TYR A 382 2.88 -5.66 8.95
CA TYR A 382 1.88 -6.25 9.84
C TYR A 382 0.63 -6.72 9.07
N ALA A 383 0.83 -7.29 7.88
CA ALA A 383 -0.27 -7.80 7.06
C ALA A 383 -1.19 -8.73 7.88
N GLY A 384 -2.50 -8.49 7.83
CA GLY A 384 -3.53 -9.33 8.45
C GLY A 384 -3.79 -9.14 9.95
N ILE A 385 -3.05 -8.26 10.65
CA ILE A 385 -3.15 -8.10 12.11
C ILE A 385 -3.49 -6.67 12.58
N THR A 386 -3.78 -5.76 11.65
CA THR A 386 -4.11 -4.35 11.95
C THR A 386 -5.54 -3.99 11.55
N GLU A 387 -5.99 -2.79 11.91
CA GLU A 387 -7.24 -2.21 11.41
C GLU A 387 -7.16 -1.73 9.94
N ALA A 388 -5.95 -1.60 9.41
CA ALA A 388 -5.62 -0.99 8.11
C ALA A 388 -4.91 -2.01 7.20
N ASN A 389 -5.46 -3.23 7.12
CA ASN A 389 -4.82 -4.34 6.43
C ASN A 389 -4.82 -4.16 4.90
N VAL A 390 -3.61 -4.08 4.33
CA VAL A 390 -3.37 -4.11 2.87
C VAL A 390 -3.69 -5.47 2.26
N GLN A 391 -3.42 -6.51 3.03
CA GLN A 391 -3.72 -7.91 2.73
C GLN A 391 -3.82 -8.71 4.03
N GLN A 392 -4.30 -9.96 3.92
CA GLN A 392 -4.64 -10.80 5.09
C GLN A 392 -3.52 -11.73 5.56
N SER A 393 -2.43 -11.83 4.81
CA SER A 393 -1.24 -12.62 5.15
C SER A 393 0.00 -11.96 4.56
N THR A 394 1.17 -12.21 5.12
CA THR A 394 2.43 -11.63 4.64
C THR A 394 2.90 -12.31 3.36
N ASP A 395 3.46 -11.53 2.43
CA ASP A 395 4.19 -12.08 1.30
C ASP A 395 5.64 -12.44 1.70
N PRO A 396 6.13 -13.67 1.42
CA PRO A 396 7.47 -14.15 1.80
C PRO A 396 8.66 -13.47 1.07
N TYR A 397 8.79 -12.15 1.16
CA TYR A 397 9.94 -11.37 0.72
C TYR A 397 10.08 -10.08 1.55
N PHE A 398 11.28 -9.52 1.52
CA PHE A 398 11.57 -8.23 2.16
C PHE A 398 11.41 -7.08 1.17
N ASN A 399 10.89 -5.95 1.65
CA ASN A 399 10.96 -4.67 0.93
C ASN A 399 12.43 -4.26 0.70
N TYR A 400 12.70 -3.50 -0.36
CA TYR A 400 14.04 -2.95 -0.64
C TYR A 400 14.69 -2.28 0.59
N VAL A 401 13.94 -1.52 1.38
CA VAL A 401 14.52 -0.80 2.53
C VAL A 401 15.05 -1.76 3.59
N SER A 402 14.30 -2.83 3.90
CA SER A 402 14.71 -3.87 4.84
C SER A 402 15.93 -4.63 4.31
N LEU A 403 15.95 -4.94 3.00
CA LEU A 403 17.12 -5.55 2.37
C LEU A 403 18.36 -4.67 2.53
N ASN A 404 18.23 -3.35 2.32
CA ASN A 404 19.34 -2.43 2.44
C ASN A 404 19.88 -2.34 3.88
N GLN A 405 18.99 -2.23 4.88
CA GLN A 405 19.36 -2.21 6.30
C GLN A 405 20.10 -3.48 6.71
N ILE A 406 19.56 -4.66 6.36
CA ILE A 406 20.19 -5.94 6.68
C ILE A 406 21.56 -6.06 6.01
N ARG A 407 21.69 -5.65 4.75
CA ARG A 407 22.96 -5.69 4.02
C ARG A 407 24.01 -4.78 4.66
N GLU A 408 23.61 -3.63 5.19
CA GLU A 408 24.52 -2.75 5.92
C GLU A 408 25.08 -3.45 7.17
N VAL A 409 24.21 -4.07 7.98
CA VAL A 409 24.63 -4.84 9.16
C VAL A 409 25.54 -6.02 8.76
N LEU A 410 25.14 -6.81 7.76
CA LEU A 410 25.91 -7.96 7.26
C LEU A 410 27.26 -7.58 6.61
N SER A 411 27.43 -6.33 6.19
CA SER A 411 28.72 -5.83 5.69
C SER A 411 29.74 -5.68 6.82
N LYS A 412 29.26 -5.33 8.03
CA LYS A 412 30.04 -5.11 9.26
C LYS A 412 30.20 -6.40 10.07
N ALA A 413 29.28 -7.35 9.93
CA ALA A 413 29.34 -8.67 10.56
C ALA A 413 30.62 -9.44 10.18
N THR A 414 31.48 -9.66 11.17
CA THR A 414 32.76 -10.39 11.03
C THR A 414 32.64 -11.87 11.33
N CYS A 415 31.64 -12.28 12.12
CA CYS A 415 31.46 -13.67 12.55
C CYS A 415 30.94 -14.60 11.44
N ALA A 416 30.23 -14.06 10.45
CA ALA A 416 29.68 -14.84 9.35
C ALA A 416 30.76 -15.46 8.45
N GLN A 417 30.66 -16.76 8.19
CA GLN A 417 31.49 -17.44 7.20
C GLN A 417 31.10 -16.98 5.80
N LYS A 418 32.09 -16.58 4.98
CA LYS A 418 31.87 -16.03 3.64
C LYS A 418 32.40 -16.98 2.57
N THR A 419 31.56 -17.28 1.57
CA THR A 419 31.95 -18.01 0.35
C THR A 419 31.68 -17.16 -0.88
N SER A 420 32.48 -17.32 -1.93
CA SER A 420 32.36 -16.49 -3.14
C SER A 420 31.26 -17.00 -4.07
N ILE A 421 30.43 -16.08 -4.54
CA ILE A 421 29.43 -16.30 -5.59
C ILE A 421 30.10 -16.08 -6.94
N GLN A 422 30.03 -17.09 -7.81
CA GLN A 422 30.61 -17.05 -9.15
C GLN A 422 29.67 -16.39 -10.16
N ASN A 423 28.36 -16.52 -9.97
CA ASN A 423 27.38 -15.82 -10.79
C ASN A 423 27.60 -14.29 -10.79
N THR A 424 27.22 -13.63 -11.88
CA THR A 424 27.34 -12.18 -11.99
C THR A 424 26.03 -11.48 -11.61
N LEU A 425 26.07 -10.16 -11.50
CA LEU A 425 24.88 -9.39 -11.17
C LEU A 425 24.11 -9.03 -12.43
N PRO A 426 22.76 -9.00 -12.37
CA PRO A 426 21.98 -8.40 -13.42
C PRO A 426 22.29 -6.91 -13.52
N VAL A 427 22.44 -6.41 -14.74
CA VAL A 427 22.78 -5.01 -15.02
C VAL A 427 21.52 -4.25 -15.42
N ILE A 428 21.13 -3.29 -14.58
CA ILE A 428 19.99 -2.41 -14.83
C ILE A 428 20.49 -1.18 -15.61
N SER A 429 19.88 -0.90 -16.75
CA SER A 429 20.15 0.32 -17.51
C SER A 429 19.77 1.57 -16.69
N PRO A 430 20.49 2.70 -16.81
CA PRO A 430 20.19 3.91 -16.04
C PRO A 430 18.72 4.32 -16.14
N LEU A 431 18.07 4.48 -14.98
CA LEU A 431 16.67 4.89 -14.90
C LEU A 431 16.58 6.41 -14.91
N LYS A 432 15.86 6.97 -15.89
CA LYS A 432 15.66 8.42 -16.03
C LYS A 432 14.59 8.90 -15.06
N SER A 433 14.79 10.05 -14.41
CA SER A 433 13.73 10.71 -13.62
C SER A 433 12.77 11.47 -14.52
N TYR A 434 11.50 11.53 -14.11
CA TYR A 434 10.43 12.16 -14.90
C TYR A 434 9.58 13.09 -14.04
N THR A 435 9.01 14.11 -14.67
CA THR A 435 7.91 14.88 -14.10
C THR A 435 6.60 14.45 -14.76
N ILE A 436 5.56 14.22 -13.96
CA ILE A 436 4.23 13.77 -14.40
C ILE A 436 3.12 14.70 -13.88
N PRO A 437 2.01 14.89 -14.60
CA PRO A 437 0.89 15.70 -14.10
C PRO A 437 0.22 15.03 -12.90
N LYS A 438 -0.37 15.83 -12.01
CA LYS A 438 -1.21 15.27 -10.94
C LYS A 438 -2.45 14.60 -11.52
N LYS A 439 -3.09 13.71 -10.76
CA LYS A 439 -4.29 12.96 -11.17
C LYS A 439 -4.11 12.15 -12.47
N THR A 440 -2.88 11.75 -12.78
CA THR A 440 -2.54 11.06 -14.02
C THR A 440 -1.80 9.76 -13.71
N PRO A 441 -2.23 8.61 -14.28
CA PRO A 441 -1.52 7.34 -14.10
C PRO A 441 -0.20 7.32 -14.87
N PHE A 442 0.71 6.46 -14.43
CA PHE A 442 2.02 6.31 -15.06
C PHE A 442 2.49 4.86 -15.03
N VAL A 443 3.48 4.55 -15.88
CA VAL A 443 4.04 3.21 -16.02
C VAL A 443 5.56 3.28 -15.96
N LEU A 444 6.17 2.47 -15.10
CA LEU A 444 7.63 2.35 -15.01
C LEU A 444 8.07 1.07 -15.71
N SER A 445 9.20 1.15 -16.40
CA SER A 445 9.80 0.02 -17.10
C SER A 445 11.32 0.11 -17.03
N ALA A 446 11.99 -1.02 -17.14
CA ALA A 446 13.44 -1.09 -17.16
C ALA A 446 13.95 -2.04 -18.24
N GLN A 447 15.19 -1.79 -18.67
CA GLN A 447 15.96 -2.70 -19.52
C GLN A 447 17.06 -3.31 -18.67
N VAL A 448 17.03 -4.63 -18.56
CA VAL A 448 17.94 -5.38 -17.71
C VAL A 448 18.58 -6.50 -18.51
N THR A 449 19.89 -6.63 -18.38
CA THR A 449 20.65 -7.72 -19.01
C THR A 449 21.28 -8.56 -17.93
N ASP A 450 21.24 -9.87 -18.12
CA ASP A 450 21.99 -10.82 -17.32
C ASP A 450 22.98 -11.58 -18.21
N LYS A 451 24.20 -11.81 -17.73
CA LYS A 451 25.27 -12.37 -18.56
C LYS A 451 25.13 -13.88 -18.72
N GLU A 452 24.67 -14.55 -17.66
CA GLU A 452 24.43 -15.99 -17.61
C GLU A 452 23.08 -16.38 -18.24
N ASN A 453 22.22 -15.38 -18.49
CA ASN A 453 20.86 -15.49 -19.00
C ASN A 453 19.97 -16.32 -18.05
N ASP A 454 20.17 -16.09 -16.75
CA ASP A 454 19.36 -16.66 -15.69
C ASP A 454 17.96 -16.04 -15.66
N PRO A 455 16.94 -16.76 -15.14
CA PRO A 455 15.60 -16.21 -15.02
C PRO A 455 15.53 -15.04 -14.03
N LEU A 456 15.02 -13.90 -14.49
CA LEU A 456 14.89 -12.69 -13.67
C LEU A 456 13.46 -12.47 -13.16
N THR A 457 13.35 -11.91 -11.96
CA THR A 457 12.10 -11.34 -11.43
C THR A 457 12.29 -9.91 -10.95
N TYR A 458 11.22 -9.12 -11.00
CA TYR A 458 11.24 -7.67 -10.84
C TYR A 458 10.24 -7.24 -9.77
N THR A 459 10.64 -6.29 -8.94
CA THR A 459 9.79 -5.64 -7.95
C THR A 459 10.03 -4.14 -8.01
N TRP A 460 8.98 -3.39 -8.34
CA TRP A 460 8.99 -1.93 -8.27
C TRP A 460 8.33 -1.50 -6.96
N GLU A 461 8.99 -0.67 -6.15
CA GLU A 461 8.49 -0.24 -4.84
C GLU A 461 8.63 1.27 -4.68
N GLN A 462 7.64 1.92 -4.08
CA GLN A 462 7.78 3.30 -3.62
C GLN A 462 8.53 3.32 -2.28
N GLN A 463 9.46 4.27 -2.12
CA GLN A 463 10.40 4.35 -0.99
C GLN A 463 10.28 5.68 -0.22
N ASN A 464 9.13 6.35 -0.33
CA ASN A 464 8.84 7.52 0.48
C ASN A 464 8.40 7.06 1.88
N SER A 465 9.19 7.37 2.91
CA SER A 465 8.80 7.08 4.29
C SER A 465 7.62 7.95 4.73
N ALA A 466 6.75 7.37 5.55
CA ALA A 466 5.62 8.01 6.17
C ALA A 466 6.01 8.74 7.47
N GLU A 467 5.50 9.95 7.63
CA GLU A 467 5.52 10.71 8.88
C GLU A 467 4.15 10.69 9.58
N THR A 468 3.09 10.33 8.85
CA THR A 468 1.72 10.31 9.34
C THR A 468 1.04 8.95 9.13
N LYS A 469 0.29 8.51 10.15
CA LYS A 469 -0.46 7.25 10.12
C LYS A 469 -1.43 7.19 8.92
N LEU A 470 -1.46 6.05 8.23
CA LEU A 470 -2.34 5.75 7.11
C LEU A 470 -3.29 4.60 7.45
N VAL A 471 -4.57 4.90 7.62
CA VAL A 471 -5.63 3.88 7.77
C VAL A 471 -6.46 3.69 6.51
N LYS A 472 -6.36 4.61 5.56
CA LYS A 472 -7.11 4.60 4.31
C LYS A 472 -6.32 5.34 3.24
N ILE A 473 -6.14 4.71 2.08
CA ILE A 473 -5.38 5.29 0.97
C ILE A 473 -6.03 6.59 0.46
N SER A 474 -5.21 7.58 0.08
CA SER A 474 -5.67 8.88 -0.43
C SER A 474 -4.66 9.47 -1.42
N GLY A 475 -5.18 10.11 -2.47
CA GLY A 475 -4.36 10.85 -3.42
C GLY A 475 -3.85 12.20 -2.87
N ASP A 476 -4.43 12.70 -1.78
CA ASP A 476 -4.05 14.00 -1.18
C ASP A 476 -2.96 13.87 -0.10
N ARG A 477 -2.35 12.68 0.02
CA ARG A 477 -1.38 12.35 1.06
C ARG A 477 -0.03 13.05 0.82
N LYS A 478 0.41 13.86 1.79
CA LYS A 478 1.64 14.68 1.72
C LYS A 478 2.94 13.87 1.84
N ASP A 479 2.97 12.88 2.73
CA ASP A 479 4.15 12.05 3.01
C ASP A 479 3.89 10.57 2.65
N GLY A 480 4.87 9.68 2.85
CA GLY A 480 4.69 8.23 2.69
C GLY A 480 4.40 7.73 1.27
N ALA A 481 4.31 6.40 1.15
CA ALA A 481 3.96 5.72 -0.08
C ALA A 481 2.46 5.80 -0.38
N ASN A 482 2.15 5.95 -1.67
CA ASN A 482 0.80 5.87 -2.23
C ASN A 482 0.51 4.52 -2.89
N PHE A 483 1.53 3.69 -3.09
CA PHE A 483 1.42 2.41 -3.78
C PHE A 483 1.97 1.30 -2.91
N ARG A 484 1.19 0.24 -2.69
CA ARG A 484 1.64 -0.96 -1.97
C ARG A 484 2.82 -1.65 -2.67
N SER A 485 3.54 -2.47 -1.91
CA SER A 485 4.45 -3.43 -2.54
C SER A 485 3.67 -4.61 -3.14
N LEU A 486 4.26 -5.22 -4.16
CA LEU A 486 3.71 -6.37 -4.89
C LEU A 486 4.78 -7.45 -5.04
N LYS A 487 4.36 -8.71 -5.00
CA LYS A 487 5.22 -9.89 -5.16
C LYS A 487 6.12 -9.75 -6.40
N PRO A 488 7.36 -10.28 -6.35
CA PRO A 488 8.23 -10.30 -7.52
C PRO A 488 7.55 -10.96 -8.72
N GLY A 489 7.52 -10.25 -9.86
CA GLY A 489 6.90 -10.72 -11.10
C GLY A 489 7.92 -10.91 -12.22
N THR A 490 7.50 -11.48 -13.36
CA THR A 490 8.38 -11.70 -14.53
C THR A 490 8.50 -10.50 -15.44
N GLU A 491 7.61 -9.52 -15.29
CA GLU A 491 7.57 -8.35 -16.16
C GLU A 491 8.43 -7.21 -15.59
N PRO A 492 9.31 -6.58 -16.39
CA PRO A 492 10.06 -5.41 -15.95
C PRO A 492 9.21 -4.13 -15.90
N ILE A 493 7.91 -4.24 -16.18
CA ILE A 493 6.95 -3.13 -16.32
C ILE A 493 5.94 -3.16 -15.17
N ARG A 494 5.70 -2.03 -14.51
CA ARG A 494 4.61 -1.86 -13.53
C ARG A 494 3.81 -0.60 -13.81
N TYR A 495 2.48 -0.74 -13.81
CA TYR A 495 1.52 0.35 -13.89
C TYR A 495 1.14 0.87 -12.49
N PHE A 496 0.94 2.19 -12.38
CA PHE A 496 0.62 2.88 -11.14
C PHE A 496 -0.63 3.78 -11.32
N PRO A 497 -1.80 3.40 -10.76
CA PRO A 497 -2.11 2.10 -10.14
C PRO A 497 -2.16 0.97 -11.17
N LYS A 498 -2.44 -0.28 -10.74
CA LYS A 498 -2.58 -1.43 -11.63
C LYS A 498 -3.44 -1.11 -12.87
N LEU A 499 -3.05 -1.63 -14.03
CA LEU A 499 -3.67 -1.26 -15.31
C LEU A 499 -5.19 -1.51 -15.33
N GLU A 500 -5.65 -2.60 -14.73
CA GLU A 500 -7.08 -2.93 -14.60
C GLU A 500 -7.87 -1.82 -13.90
N ASN A 501 -7.31 -1.20 -12.87
CA ASN A 501 -7.95 -0.08 -12.17
C ASN A 501 -8.02 1.15 -13.08
N VAL A 502 -6.94 1.46 -13.79
CA VAL A 502 -6.90 2.59 -14.73
C VAL A 502 -7.94 2.41 -15.84
N ILE A 503 -8.04 1.20 -16.40
CA ILE A 503 -9.05 0.85 -17.43
C ILE A 503 -10.47 0.97 -16.87
N ALA A 504 -10.69 0.60 -15.62
CA ALA A 504 -11.96 0.79 -14.91
C ALA A 504 -12.22 2.24 -14.48
N GLY A 505 -11.32 3.19 -14.78
CA GLY A 505 -11.43 4.60 -14.37
C GLY A 505 -11.15 4.86 -12.89
N LYS A 506 -10.59 3.88 -12.17
CA LYS A 506 -10.21 3.99 -10.75
C LYS A 506 -8.75 4.41 -10.61
N LEU A 507 -8.51 5.69 -10.35
CA LEU A 507 -7.16 6.21 -10.08
C LEU A 507 -6.76 6.15 -8.59
N ILE A 508 -7.74 5.87 -7.73
CA ILE A 508 -7.58 5.57 -6.30
C ILE A 508 -8.34 4.27 -6.07
N SER A 509 -7.66 3.23 -5.57
CA SER A 509 -8.25 1.96 -5.22
C SER A 509 -7.96 1.66 -3.75
N GLU A 510 -9.00 1.67 -2.93
CA GLU A 510 -8.92 1.26 -1.52
C GLU A 510 -8.65 -0.23 -1.40
N ASP A 511 -9.26 -1.05 -2.27
CA ASP A 511 -9.09 -2.51 -2.26
C ASP A 511 -7.64 -2.90 -2.58
N ASP A 512 -7.01 -2.19 -3.52
CA ASP A 512 -5.62 -2.46 -3.92
C ASP A 512 -4.59 -1.60 -3.19
N TRP A 513 -5.01 -0.67 -2.32
CA TRP A 513 -4.08 0.23 -1.60
C TRP A 513 -3.13 1.00 -2.52
N GLU A 514 -3.67 1.54 -3.62
CA GLU A 514 -2.93 2.31 -4.60
C GLU A 514 -3.66 3.61 -4.96
N ALA A 515 -2.94 4.73 -5.04
CA ALA A 515 -3.51 6.03 -5.39
C ALA A 515 -2.54 6.90 -6.21
N VAL A 516 -3.01 7.45 -7.33
CA VAL A 516 -2.32 8.57 -7.97
C VAL A 516 -2.29 9.78 -7.04
N SER A 517 -1.25 10.62 -7.14
CA SER A 517 -1.19 11.86 -6.37
C SER A 517 -2.09 12.93 -6.97
N ASN A 518 -2.93 13.54 -6.13
CA ASN A 518 -3.75 14.71 -6.45
C ASN A 518 -3.01 16.03 -6.19
N ILE A 519 -1.88 15.97 -5.50
CA ILE A 519 -1.05 17.11 -5.09
C ILE A 519 0.35 17.01 -5.69
N VAL A 520 1.07 18.13 -5.66
CA VAL A 520 2.51 18.15 -5.97
C VAL A 520 3.24 17.29 -4.94
N LYS A 521 4.05 16.34 -5.42
CA LYS A 521 4.73 15.35 -4.57
C LYS A 521 5.94 14.77 -5.29
N GLU A 522 7.03 14.61 -4.56
CA GLU A 522 8.18 13.83 -5.04
C GLU A 522 8.01 12.37 -4.64
N MET A 523 7.98 11.47 -5.63
CA MET A 523 7.86 10.04 -5.41
C MET A 523 9.18 9.36 -5.75
N LYS A 524 9.72 8.59 -4.82
CA LYS A 524 10.94 7.80 -5.01
C LYS A 524 10.55 6.36 -5.26
N PHE A 525 10.97 5.80 -6.38
CA PHE A 525 10.77 4.39 -6.71
C PHE A 525 12.10 3.67 -6.74
N VAL A 526 12.07 2.38 -6.42
CA VAL A 526 13.20 1.48 -6.59
C VAL A 526 12.74 0.24 -7.35
N LEU A 527 13.53 -0.12 -8.35
CA LEU A 527 13.46 -1.43 -8.98
C LEU A 527 14.44 -2.36 -8.27
N THR A 528 13.95 -3.50 -7.79
CA THR A 528 14.78 -4.62 -7.33
C THR A 528 14.64 -5.77 -8.32
N VAL A 529 15.76 -6.20 -8.89
CA VAL A 529 15.87 -7.33 -9.82
C VAL A 529 16.54 -8.49 -9.12
N ARG A 530 15.88 -9.63 -9.11
CA ARG A 530 16.40 -10.89 -8.57
C ARG A 530 16.83 -11.78 -9.71
N ASP A 531 18.08 -12.17 -9.67
CA ASP A 531 18.62 -13.24 -10.47
C ASP A 531 18.33 -14.57 -9.76
N ASN A 532 17.44 -15.36 -10.36
CA ASN A 532 16.98 -16.63 -9.81
C ASN A 532 17.82 -17.79 -10.36
N HIS A 533 19.14 -17.64 -10.38
CA HIS A 533 20.07 -18.71 -10.72
C HIS A 533 19.65 -20.06 -10.07
N PRO A 534 19.60 -21.19 -10.82
CA PRO A 534 19.08 -22.47 -10.33
C PRO A 534 19.78 -23.03 -9.08
N THR A 535 21.07 -22.70 -8.94
CA THR A 535 21.81 -22.95 -7.70
C THR A 535 21.57 -21.78 -6.74
N LEU A 536 20.74 -21.99 -5.70
CA LEU A 536 20.32 -20.95 -4.73
C LEU A 536 21.47 -20.13 -4.14
N ASN A 537 22.60 -20.76 -3.77
CA ASN A 537 23.76 -20.04 -3.24
C ASN A 537 24.58 -19.26 -4.29
N GLN A 538 24.05 -19.14 -5.51
CA GLN A 538 24.59 -18.29 -6.58
C GLN A 538 23.62 -17.18 -6.99
N GLN A 539 22.45 -17.08 -6.35
CA GLN A 539 21.50 -16.02 -6.64
C GLN A 539 22.07 -14.65 -6.29
N GLN A 540 21.66 -13.63 -7.06
CA GLN A 540 22.14 -12.26 -6.93
C GLN A 540 20.95 -11.30 -7.01
N VAL A 541 21.12 -10.11 -6.43
CA VAL A 541 20.10 -9.06 -6.47
C VAL A 541 20.74 -7.73 -6.82
N ALA A 542 20.19 -7.04 -7.81
CA ALA A 542 20.53 -5.67 -8.17
C ALA A 542 19.35 -4.75 -7.90
N SER A 543 19.62 -3.48 -7.58
CA SER A 543 18.58 -2.47 -7.39
C SER A 543 18.99 -1.15 -8.03
N ALA A 544 18.01 -0.38 -8.48
CA ALA A 544 18.21 0.96 -9.05
C ALA A 544 17.04 1.88 -8.66
N GLU A 545 17.36 3.14 -8.34
CA GLU A 545 16.36 4.14 -7.94
C GLU A 545 15.88 4.98 -9.14
N GLN A 546 14.64 5.45 -9.08
CA GLN A 546 14.03 6.34 -10.05
C GLN A 546 13.11 7.34 -9.36
N ASN A 547 13.33 8.64 -9.58
CA ASN A 547 12.47 9.70 -9.05
C ASN A 547 11.37 10.10 -10.04
N ILE A 548 10.16 10.26 -9.53
CA ILE A 548 8.98 10.73 -10.25
C ILE A 548 8.42 11.94 -9.53
N SER A 549 8.53 13.11 -10.15
CA SER A 549 8.05 14.38 -9.61
C SER A 549 6.62 14.65 -10.10
N VAL A 550 5.66 14.77 -9.21
CA VAL A 550 4.28 15.15 -9.57
C VAL A 550 4.19 16.68 -9.63
N GLY A 551 3.94 17.22 -10.81
CA GLY A 551 3.81 18.66 -11.03
C GLY A 551 2.42 19.22 -10.68
N LYS A 552 2.24 20.52 -10.89
CA LYS A 552 1.02 21.25 -10.48
C LYS A 552 -0.12 21.13 -11.49
N GLU A 553 0.22 20.90 -12.75
CA GLU A 553 -0.70 20.69 -13.86
C GLU A 553 -1.30 19.28 -13.86
N GLY A 554 -2.44 19.10 -14.52
CA GLY A 554 -3.17 17.83 -14.60
C GLY A 554 -4.65 17.99 -14.27
N PRO A 555 -5.50 17.02 -14.66
CA PRO A 555 -5.13 15.72 -15.24
C PRO A 555 -4.83 15.75 -16.74
N PHE A 556 -3.94 14.86 -17.21
CA PHE A 556 -3.85 14.50 -18.63
C PHE A 556 -4.92 13.44 -18.93
N ALA A 557 -5.90 13.76 -19.80
CA ALA A 557 -7.12 12.95 -19.92
C ALA A 557 -7.71 12.94 -21.33
N VAL A 558 -8.21 11.78 -21.78
CA VAL A 558 -9.00 11.70 -23.02
C VAL A 558 -10.36 12.38 -22.79
N THR A 559 -10.74 13.29 -23.68
CA THR A 559 -11.99 14.08 -23.58
C THR A 559 -13.00 13.71 -24.67
N SER A 560 -12.62 12.87 -25.65
CA SER A 560 -13.55 12.35 -26.67
C SER A 560 -14.74 11.56 -26.09
N GLY A 561 -15.91 11.73 -26.70
CA GLY A 561 -17.14 11.02 -26.34
C GLY A 561 -17.53 9.87 -27.29
N ILE A 562 -17.56 10.11 -28.60
CA ILE A 562 -17.92 9.13 -29.64
C ILE A 562 -16.81 9.10 -30.70
N LEU A 563 -16.54 7.92 -31.24
CA LEU A 563 -15.54 7.69 -32.28
C LEU A 563 -16.23 7.36 -33.60
N HIS A 564 -15.59 7.70 -34.73
CA HIS A 564 -16.22 7.56 -36.05
C HIS A 564 -15.39 6.73 -37.02
N TYR A 565 -16.06 5.87 -37.79
CA TYR A 565 -15.45 5.15 -38.92
C TYR A 565 -15.94 5.70 -40.27
N GLY A 566 -15.13 5.53 -41.31
CA GLY A 566 -15.42 5.99 -42.69
C GLY A 566 -15.13 7.47 -42.93
N VAL A 567 -14.80 8.23 -41.89
CA VAL A 567 -14.44 9.65 -41.94
C VAL A 567 -13.29 9.92 -40.97
N SER A 568 -12.41 10.86 -41.32
CA SER A 568 -11.34 11.30 -40.43
C SER A 568 -11.88 12.35 -39.47
N LYS A 569 -11.90 12.04 -38.17
CA LYS A 569 -12.35 12.93 -37.10
C LYS A 569 -11.32 12.98 -35.97
N PRO A 570 -11.20 14.12 -35.26
CA PRO A 570 -10.22 14.25 -34.19
C PRO A 570 -10.64 13.41 -32.97
N ILE A 571 -9.70 12.63 -32.44
CA ILE A 571 -9.68 12.27 -31.03
C ILE A 571 -9.14 13.47 -30.26
N LEU A 572 -9.73 13.78 -29.11
CA LEU A 572 -9.42 14.93 -28.26
C LEU A 572 -8.94 14.48 -26.89
N TRP A 573 -7.98 15.22 -26.34
CA TRP A 573 -7.50 15.05 -24.97
C TRP A 573 -7.07 16.39 -24.37
N ASP A 574 -7.11 16.49 -23.04
CA ASP A 574 -6.48 17.57 -22.29
C ASP A 574 -4.98 17.29 -22.19
N THR A 575 -4.18 18.17 -22.78
CA THR A 575 -2.71 18.08 -22.74
C THR A 575 -2.15 18.41 -21.36
N ALA A 576 -2.92 19.06 -20.49
CA ALA A 576 -2.49 19.53 -19.17
C ALA A 576 -1.17 20.33 -19.23
N ASN A 577 -0.94 21.09 -20.30
CA ASN A 577 0.30 21.86 -20.53
C ASN A 577 1.60 21.01 -20.53
N THR A 578 1.50 19.70 -20.76
CA THR A 578 2.64 18.75 -20.70
C THR A 578 3.63 18.85 -21.84
N GLN A 579 3.29 19.59 -22.90
CA GLN A 579 4.21 19.93 -23.97
C GLN A 579 5.33 20.87 -23.51
N ASN A 580 5.09 21.61 -22.43
CA ASN A 580 6.03 22.60 -21.90
C ASN A 580 6.86 22.03 -20.73
N ALA A 581 7.97 22.70 -20.40
CA ALA A 581 8.74 22.39 -19.20
C ALA A 581 7.86 22.52 -17.94
N PRO A 582 8.01 21.64 -16.93
CA PRO A 582 9.07 20.62 -16.80
C PRO A 582 8.83 19.29 -17.54
N TYR A 583 7.61 19.04 -18.04
CA TYR A 583 7.21 17.77 -18.63
C TYR A 583 7.85 17.48 -19.99
N SER A 584 7.90 18.50 -20.86
CA SER A 584 8.57 18.51 -22.18
C SER A 584 8.17 17.37 -23.14
N VAL A 585 6.89 16.98 -23.15
CA VAL A 585 6.37 15.90 -24.00
C VAL A 585 5.89 16.46 -25.33
N ALA A 586 6.75 16.39 -26.36
CA ALA A 586 6.45 16.89 -27.69
C ALA A 586 5.43 16.04 -28.46
N ASN A 587 5.47 14.72 -28.29
CA ASN A 587 4.62 13.77 -29.00
C ASN A 587 4.00 12.73 -28.06
N VAL A 588 2.87 12.17 -28.49
CA VAL A 588 2.16 11.08 -27.83
C VAL A 588 1.92 9.93 -28.81
N LYS A 589 1.77 8.73 -28.26
CA LYS A 589 1.32 7.54 -28.97
C LYS A 589 -0.16 7.28 -28.66
N ILE A 590 -0.93 6.87 -29.66
CA ILE A 590 -2.36 6.55 -29.52
C ILE A 590 -2.59 5.10 -29.94
N ASP A 591 -3.15 4.31 -29.03
CA ASP A 591 -3.59 2.93 -29.28
C ASP A 591 -4.98 2.66 -28.67
N TYR A 592 -5.62 1.56 -29.07
CA TYR A 592 -6.92 1.15 -28.55
C TYR A 592 -6.96 -0.32 -28.17
N THR A 593 -7.87 -0.65 -27.25
CA THR A 593 -8.16 -2.02 -26.82
C THR A 593 -9.66 -2.33 -26.92
N GLN A 594 -9.99 -3.61 -27.12
CA GLN A 594 -11.36 -4.15 -27.11
C GLN A 594 -11.56 -5.20 -26.01
N ASP A 595 -10.50 -5.53 -25.27
CA ASP A 595 -10.40 -6.68 -24.38
C ASP A 595 -9.72 -6.31 -23.06
N GLU A 596 -10.08 -5.12 -22.54
CA GLU A 596 -9.64 -4.63 -21.23
C GLU A 596 -8.11 -4.56 -21.10
N GLY A 597 -7.44 -4.16 -22.19
CA GLY A 597 -6.01 -3.91 -22.21
C GLY A 597 -5.13 -5.14 -22.38
N LYS A 598 -5.71 -6.31 -22.66
CA LYS A 598 -4.95 -7.54 -23.00
C LYS A 598 -4.22 -7.40 -24.33
N ASN A 599 -4.89 -6.79 -25.33
CA ASN A 599 -4.29 -6.46 -26.61
C ASN A 599 -4.50 -4.97 -26.94
N TRP A 600 -3.46 -4.35 -27.50
CA TRP A 600 -3.47 -2.95 -27.93
C TRP A 600 -3.17 -2.85 -29.42
N THR A 601 -4.07 -2.22 -30.16
CA THR A 601 -3.90 -1.93 -31.59
C THR A 601 -3.52 -0.47 -31.76
N ILE A 602 -2.40 -0.22 -32.44
CA ILE A 602 -1.84 1.12 -32.58
C ILE A 602 -2.58 1.90 -33.66
N LEU A 603 -2.98 3.12 -33.34
CA LEU A 603 -3.63 4.07 -34.26
C LEU A 603 -2.63 5.10 -34.78
N SER A 604 -1.76 5.58 -33.90
CA SER A 604 -0.66 6.48 -34.24
C SER A 604 0.54 6.17 -33.34
N GLU A 605 1.69 5.83 -33.94
CA GLU A 605 2.93 5.60 -33.19
C GLU A 605 3.50 6.89 -32.61
N SER A 606 3.23 8.04 -33.24
CA SER A 606 3.69 9.36 -32.80
C SER A 606 2.87 10.46 -33.47
N THR A 607 2.21 11.29 -32.68
CA THR A 607 1.54 12.54 -33.10
C THR A 607 1.88 13.67 -32.12
N PRO A 608 1.89 14.96 -32.54
CA PRO A 608 2.06 16.08 -31.62
C PRO A 608 1.15 16.03 -30.40
N ASN A 609 1.69 16.40 -29.25
CA ASN A 609 0.92 16.56 -28.01
C ASN A 609 0.19 17.91 -27.97
N ASP A 610 -0.74 18.12 -28.90
CA ASP A 610 -1.47 19.38 -29.08
C ASP A 610 -2.96 19.30 -28.71
N GLY A 611 -3.40 18.14 -28.20
CA GLY A 611 -4.77 17.89 -27.73
C GLY A 611 -5.71 17.36 -28.80
N ASN A 612 -5.23 17.11 -30.04
CA ASN A 612 -6.06 16.56 -31.10
C ASN A 612 -5.27 15.69 -32.10
N GLU A 613 -5.87 14.59 -32.56
CA GLU A 613 -5.31 13.79 -33.66
C GLU A 613 -6.44 13.23 -34.53
N LYS A 614 -6.35 13.48 -35.84
CA LYS A 614 -7.39 13.06 -36.79
C LYS A 614 -7.22 11.59 -37.16
N LEU A 615 -8.15 10.76 -36.72
CA LEU A 615 -8.13 9.31 -36.96
C LEU A 615 -9.41 8.87 -37.69
N ASN A 616 -9.28 7.81 -38.48
CA ASN A 616 -10.41 7.13 -39.12
C ASN A 616 -10.42 5.68 -38.65
N PHE A 617 -11.43 5.31 -37.89
CA PHE A 617 -11.53 3.96 -37.35
C PHE A 617 -11.97 2.97 -38.44
N PRO A 618 -11.54 1.70 -38.37
CA PRO A 618 -11.98 0.69 -39.32
C PRO A 618 -13.45 0.33 -39.12
N ALA A 619 -14.17 0.09 -40.22
CA ALA A 619 -15.59 -0.28 -40.20
C ALA A 619 -15.88 -1.58 -39.44
N SER A 620 -14.87 -2.44 -39.21
CA SER A 620 -14.96 -3.64 -38.37
C SER A 620 -15.24 -3.36 -36.90
N LEU A 621 -15.10 -2.10 -36.47
CA LEU A 621 -15.41 -1.63 -35.12
C LEU A 621 -16.82 -1.04 -35.00
N ALA A 622 -17.58 -0.93 -36.09
CA ALA A 622 -18.93 -0.37 -36.08
C ALA A 622 -19.82 -1.00 -34.98
N GLY A 623 -20.40 -0.15 -34.12
CA GLY A 623 -21.28 -0.56 -33.02
C GLY A 623 -20.56 -1.16 -31.80
N LYS A 624 -19.22 -1.28 -31.82
CA LYS A 624 -18.45 -1.79 -30.67
C LYS A 624 -18.03 -0.63 -29.76
N LYS A 625 -17.85 -0.95 -28.48
CA LYS A 625 -17.17 -0.06 -27.52
C LYS A 625 -15.70 -0.43 -27.45
N ILE A 626 -14.84 0.58 -27.49
CA ILE A 626 -13.38 0.43 -27.36
C ILE A 626 -12.85 1.45 -26.35
N GLN A 627 -11.66 1.24 -25.83
CA GLN A 627 -10.97 2.22 -25.00
C GLN A 627 -9.70 2.70 -25.70
N ILE A 628 -9.50 4.01 -25.69
CA ILE A 628 -8.32 4.67 -26.24
C ILE A 628 -7.33 4.87 -25.11
N ARG A 629 -6.06 4.56 -25.35
CA ARG A 629 -4.96 4.99 -24.50
C ARG A 629 -4.08 5.95 -25.26
N ILE A 630 -3.72 7.04 -24.57
CA ILE A 630 -2.77 8.04 -25.05
C ILE A 630 -1.57 8.00 -24.11
N SER A 631 -0.41 7.65 -24.64
CA SER A 631 0.83 7.48 -23.88
C SER A 631 1.81 8.58 -24.26
N ALA A 632 2.43 9.22 -23.27
CA ALA A 632 3.53 10.15 -23.54
C ALA A 632 4.72 9.43 -24.17
N ILE A 633 5.36 10.07 -25.16
CA ILE A 633 6.65 9.63 -25.68
C ILE A 633 7.76 10.33 -24.89
N ASP A 634 8.82 9.59 -24.57
CA ASP A 634 9.96 10.06 -23.74
C ASP A 634 9.59 10.50 -22.31
N ASN A 635 8.42 10.09 -21.82
CA ASN A 635 7.94 10.23 -20.44
C ASN A 635 7.09 9.00 -20.05
N VAL A 636 6.64 8.91 -18.80
CA VAL A 636 6.02 7.69 -18.21
C VAL A 636 4.52 7.80 -17.98
N PHE A 637 3.93 8.99 -18.10
CA PHE A 637 2.50 9.17 -17.87
C PHE A 637 1.66 8.80 -19.10
N TYR A 638 0.43 8.39 -18.86
CA TYR A 638 -0.53 8.05 -19.90
C TYR A 638 -1.95 8.30 -19.41
N THR A 639 -2.95 8.10 -20.28
CA THR A 639 -4.36 8.13 -19.90
C THR A 639 -5.14 7.09 -20.69
N VAL A 640 -6.25 6.61 -20.13
CA VAL A 640 -7.16 5.66 -20.78
C VAL A 640 -8.57 6.24 -20.72
N SER A 641 -9.27 6.20 -21.86
CA SER A 641 -10.64 6.68 -21.95
C SER A 641 -11.62 5.74 -21.23
N LYS A 642 -12.80 6.29 -20.87
CA LYS A 642 -14.00 5.47 -20.69
C LYS A 642 -14.29 4.68 -21.99
N PRO A 643 -15.05 3.56 -21.95
CA PRO A 643 -15.45 2.87 -23.16
C PRO A 643 -16.22 3.79 -24.12
N LEU A 644 -15.68 4.04 -25.31
CA LEU A 644 -16.23 4.91 -26.34
C LEU A 644 -16.87 4.07 -27.44
N LEU A 645 -18.08 4.45 -27.87
CA LEU A 645 -18.78 3.79 -28.98
C LEU A 645 -18.20 4.23 -30.33
N VAL A 646 -18.03 3.29 -31.25
CA VAL A 646 -17.63 3.59 -32.64
C VAL A 646 -18.85 3.56 -33.55
N THR A 647 -19.21 4.71 -34.12
CA THR A 647 -20.38 4.88 -34.99
C THR A 647 -19.98 5.35 -36.40
N LYS A 648 -20.91 5.26 -37.34
CA LYS A 648 -20.75 5.88 -38.65
C LYS A 648 -21.18 7.34 -38.50
N LEU A 649 -20.35 8.28 -38.94
CA LEU A 649 -20.81 9.65 -39.01
C LEU A 649 -21.75 9.81 -40.21
N GLU A 650 -23.02 10.10 -39.94
CA GLU A 650 -24.00 10.42 -40.99
C GLU A 650 -23.88 11.90 -41.42
N GLY A 651 -24.32 12.18 -42.65
CA GLY A 651 -24.37 13.57 -43.15
C GLY A 651 -25.37 14.43 -42.37
N CYS A 652 -25.15 15.76 -42.31
CA CYS A 652 -26.11 16.66 -41.66
C CYS A 652 -27.52 16.49 -42.25
N SER A 653 -28.49 16.26 -41.38
CA SER A 653 -29.91 16.18 -41.73
C SER A 653 -30.77 16.95 -40.74
N SER A 654 -32.04 17.12 -41.06
CA SER A 654 -33.01 17.74 -40.15
C SER A 654 -33.41 16.83 -38.98
N GLN A 655 -32.90 15.61 -38.89
CA GLN A 655 -33.14 14.74 -37.73
C GLN A 655 -32.45 15.31 -36.49
N ALA A 656 -33.04 15.06 -35.32
CA ALA A 656 -32.46 15.47 -34.06
C ALA A 656 -31.16 14.69 -33.81
N PRO A 657 -30.13 15.30 -33.21
CA PRO A 657 -28.92 14.59 -32.83
C PRO A 657 -29.22 13.40 -31.91
N ASP A 658 -28.61 12.25 -32.19
CA ASP A 658 -28.69 11.08 -31.31
C ASP A 658 -27.74 11.22 -30.12
N HIS A 659 -27.92 10.35 -29.12
CA HIS A 659 -27.04 10.25 -27.94
C HIS A 659 -26.83 11.56 -27.16
N PHE A 660 -27.85 12.42 -27.08
CA PHE A 660 -27.78 13.65 -26.30
C PHE A 660 -27.72 13.37 -24.78
N THR A 661 -26.60 13.73 -24.17
CA THR A 661 -26.31 13.57 -22.74
C THR A 661 -25.98 14.90 -22.07
N VAL A 662 -26.26 14.96 -20.76
CA VAL A 662 -25.96 16.09 -19.89
C VAL A 662 -25.11 15.58 -18.74
N GLU A 663 -23.85 16.00 -18.66
CA GLU A 663 -22.95 15.72 -17.54
C GLU A 663 -22.91 16.96 -16.64
N ASN A 664 -23.61 16.91 -15.51
CA ASN A 664 -23.69 18.03 -14.57
C ASN A 664 -22.50 18.06 -13.61
N GLU A 665 -21.82 19.19 -13.54
CA GLU A 665 -21.08 19.61 -12.36
C GLU A 665 -21.93 20.59 -11.54
N ARG A 666 -21.41 21.11 -10.43
CA ARG A 666 -22.20 21.98 -9.56
C ARG A 666 -22.58 23.32 -10.20
N ARG A 667 -21.72 23.90 -11.06
CA ARG A 667 -21.93 25.25 -11.62
C ARG A 667 -21.98 25.30 -13.14
N LYS A 668 -21.64 24.18 -13.79
CA LYS A 668 -21.57 24.02 -15.24
C LYS A 668 -21.96 22.61 -15.61
N ALA A 669 -22.45 22.42 -16.82
CA ALA A 669 -22.74 21.11 -17.36
C ALA A 669 -22.16 21.01 -18.76
N LEU A 670 -21.55 19.86 -19.05
CA LEU A 670 -21.12 19.52 -20.40
C LEU A 670 -22.27 18.82 -21.11
N LEU A 671 -22.73 19.46 -22.19
CA LEU A 671 -23.70 18.91 -23.12
C LEU A 671 -22.94 18.21 -24.23
N SER A 672 -23.32 16.99 -24.59
CA SER A 672 -22.71 16.26 -25.71
C SER A 672 -23.74 15.43 -26.48
N TRP A 673 -23.54 15.28 -27.78
CA TRP A 673 -24.42 14.52 -28.66
C TRP A 673 -23.64 13.93 -29.83
N GLU A 674 -24.28 13.10 -30.63
CA GLU A 674 -23.69 12.58 -31.86
C GLU A 674 -23.65 13.65 -32.96
N GLY A 675 -22.44 13.92 -33.47
CA GLY A 675 -22.23 14.92 -34.50
C GLY A 675 -22.70 14.49 -35.88
N ALA A 676 -22.79 15.43 -36.82
CA ALA A 676 -23.13 15.16 -38.20
C ALA A 676 -22.20 15.96 -39.12
N GLU A 677 -21.94 15.45 -40.31
CA GLU A 677 -20.98 16.08 -41.23
C GLU A 677 -21.48 17.44 -41.76
N ASN A 678 -20.67 18.49 -41.63
CA ASN A 678 -21.01 19.88 -42.01
C ASN A 678 -22.20 20.50 -41.24
N ALA A 679 -22.42 20.06 -39.99
CA ALA A 679 -23.43 20.64 -39.08
C ALA A 679 -22.82 21.67 -38.13
N THR A 680 -23.56 22.73 -37.82
CA THR A 680 -23.46 23.44 -36.52
C THR A 680 -24.66 23.06 -35.65
N TYR A 681 -24.76 23.55 -34.42
CA TYR A 681 -25.79 23.08 -33.48
C TYR A 681 -26.50 24.24 -32.79
N SER A 682 -27.82 24.10 -32.63
CA SER A 682 -28.64 25.00 -31.84
C SER A 682 -28.98 24.33 -30.51
N ILE A 683 -28.53 24.92 -29.41
CA ILE A 683 -28.86 24.47 -28.06
C ILE A 683 -29.92 25.42 -27.53
N ARG A 684 -31.00 24.86 -26.97
CA ARG A 684 -32.02 25.66 -26.28
C ARG A 684 -32.30 25.16 -24.89
N TYR A 685 -32.58 26.07 -23.98
CA TYR A 685 -32.88 25.77 -22.58
C TYR A 685 -34.00 26.67 -22.02
N LYS A 686 -34.76 26.16 -21.05
CA LYS A 686 -35.77 26.91 -20.29
C LYS A 686 -35.98 26.31 -18.91
N LYS A 687 -36.50 27.07 -17.94
CA LYS A 687 -36.97 26.47 -16.68
C LYS A 687 -38.13 25.53 -17.00
N LYS A 688 -38.28 24.42 -16.28
CA LYS A 688 -39.44 23.51 -16.46
C LYS A 688 -40.78 24.24 -16.29
N THR A 689 -40.81 25.29 -15.47
CA THR A 689 -41.98 26.15 -15.23
C THR A 689 -42.25 27.16 -16.34
N ASP A 690 -41.28 27.42 -17.21
CA ASP A 690 -41.36 28.48 -18.22
C ASP A 690 -41.82 27.91 -19.57
N THR A 691 -42.45 28.78 -20.36
CA THR A 691 -42.89 28.46 -21.73
C THR A 691 -41.90 28.95 -22.80
N GLY A 692 -41.06 29.95 -22.50
CA GLY A 692 -40.10 30.54 -23.43
C GLY A 692 -38.73 29.87 -23.41
N TRP A 693 -38.19 29.54 -24.60
CA TRP A 693 -36.84 28.99 -24.75
C TRP A 693 -35.80 30.11 -24.94
N LYS A 694 -34.66 29.99 -24.25
CA LYS A 694 -33.42 30.70 -24.59
C LYS A 694 -32.56 29.78 -25.46
N SER A 695 -31.70 30.33 -26.31
CA SER A 695 -30.84 29.52 -27.18
C SER A 695 -29.47 30.13 -27.43
N PHE A 696 -28.51 29.26 -27.72
CA PHE A 696 -27.16 29.60 -28.17
C PHE A 696 -26.68 28.54 -29.17
N THR A 697 -25.55 28.77 -29.84
CA THR A 697 -25.03 27.86 -30.87
C THR A 697 -23.69 27.25 -30.49
N SER A 698 -23.39 26.08 -31.05
CA SER A 698 -22.08 25.45 -30.98
C SER A 698 -21.62 25.00 -32.35
N GLU A 699 -20.32 25.15 -32.62
CA GLU A 699 -19.68 24.63 -33.84
C GLU A 699 -19.20 23.17 -33.67
N SER A 700 -19.25 22.65 -32.44
CA SER A 700 -18.85 21.28 -32.09
C SER A 700 -20.05 20.51 -31.53
N PRO A 701 -20.06 19.15 -31.61
CA PRO A 701 -21.13 18.33 -31.06
C PRO A 701 -21.13 18.23 -29.52
N SER A 702 -20.65 19.30 -28.88
CA SER A 702 -20.63 19.51 -27.44
C SER A 702 -20.72 21.00 -27.14
N ALA A 703 -21.24 21.35 -25.95
CA ALA A 703 -21.25 22.72 -25.45
C ALA A 703 -21.28 22.77 -23.92
N GLU A 704 -20.68 23.79 -23.32
CA GLU A 704 -20.79 24.04 -21.88
C GLU A 704 -21.96 25.00 -21.61
N ILE A 705 -22.83 24.64 -20.66
CA ILE A 705 -23.86 25.53 -20.12
C ILE A 705 -23.59 25.77 -18.63
N SER A 706 -23.71 27.00 -18.15
CA SER A 706 -23.28 27.34 -16.78
C SER A 706 -24.14 28.42 -16.14
N VAL A 707 -24.19 28.39 -14.81
CA VAL A 707 -24.93 29.36 -13.97
C VAL A 707 -24.50 30.80 -14.28
N GLY A 708 -23.19 31.04 -14.35
CA GLY A 708 -22.64 32.38 -14.55
C GLY A 708 -22.88 32.97 -15.95
N VAL A 709 -22.60 32.20 -17.01
CA VAL A 709 -22.67 32.69 -18.40
C VAL A 709 -24.10 32.71 -18.92
N HIS A 710 -24.90 31.71 -18.56
CA HIS A 710 -26.24 31.51 -19.13
C HIS A 710 -27.36 32.00 -18.19
N HIS A 711 -26.97 32.60 -17.06
CA HIS A 711 -27.85 33.15 -16.02
C HIS A 711 -28.90 32.13 -15.56
N LEU A 712 -28.42 30.95 -15.16
CA LEU A 712 -29.23 29.89 -14.58
C LEU A 712 -29.29 30.04 -13.06
N ASP A 713 -30.25 29.39 -12.42
CA ASP A 713 -30.48 29.47 -10.98
C ASP A 713 -30.17 28.12 -10.34
N PHE A 714 -29.57 28.14 -9.15
CA PHE A 714 -29.41 26.95 -8.32
C PHE A 714 -30.76 26.45 -7.77
N GLY A 715 -30.89 25.14 -7.56
CA GLY A 715 -32.08 24.48 -7.04
C GLY A 715 -33.27 24.45 -8.00
N VAL A 716 -33.07 24.85 -9.27
CA VAL A 716 -34.12 24.93 -10.29
C VAL A 716 -33.86 23.91 -11.39
N ASP A 717 -34.90 23.18 -11.78
CA ASP A 717 -34.88 22.29 -12.94
C ASP A 717 -35.06 23.07 -14.24
N TYR A 718 -34.13 22.85 -15.17
CA TYR A 718 -34.19 23.31 -16.54
C TYR A 718 -34.42 22.13 -17.49
N GLU A 719 -35.09 22.41 -18.60
CA GLU A 719 -35.09 21.55 -19.77
C GLU A 719 -34.04 22.05 -20.75
N VAL A 720 -33.28 21.14 -21.33
CA VAL A 720 -32.29 21.45 -22.39
C VAL A 720 -32.49 20.51 -23.57
N GLN A 721 -32.32 21.04 -24.78
CA GLN A 721 -32.43 20.31 -26.04
C GLN A 721 -31.40 20.81 -27.05
N VAL A 722 -31.06 19.95 -28.01
CA VAL A 722 -30.14 20.29 -29.10
C VAL A 722 -30.73 19.94 -30.46
N ALA A 723 -30.39 20.70 -31.50
CA ALA A 723 -30.77 20.44 -32.88
C ALA A 723 -29.57 20.65 -33.83
N ASN A 724 -29.55 19.89 -34.92
CA ASN A 724 -28.62 20.12 -36.03
C ASN A 724 -28.97 21.42 -36.78
N ILE A 725 -27.95 22.14 -37.24
CA ILE A 725 -28.07 23.25 -38.17
C ILE A 725 -27.33 22.85 -39.45
N CYS A 726 -28.09 22.55 -40.50
CA CYS A 726 -27.55 22.14 -41.79
C CYS A 726 -27.68 23.29 -42.79
N SER A 727 -26.55 23.80 -43.29
CA SER A 727 -26.53 24.93 -44.23
C SER A 727 -27.37 26.14 -43.75
N GLY A 728 -27.31 26.44 -42.46
CA GLY A 728 -28.04 27.55 -41.83
C GLY A 728 -29.50 27.24 -41.42
N THR A 729 -30.03 26.04 -41.71
CA THR A 729 -31.40 25.65 -41.31
C THR A 729 -31.39 24.79 -40.06
N VAL A 730 -32.13 25.18 -39.02
CA VAL A 730 -32.28 24.41 -37.78
C VAL A 730 -33.25 23.25 -38.00
N GLY A 731 -32.82 22.03 -37.67
CA GLY A 731 -33.62 20.81 -37.72
C GLY A 731 -34.48 20.57 -36.49
N ASN A 732 -34.83 19.30 -36.26
CA ASN A 732 -35.60 18.87 -35.10
C ASN A 732 -34.75 18.91 -33.83
N TYR A 733 -35.36 19.32 -32.72
CA TYR A 733 -34.74 19.26 -31.40
C TYR A 733 -34.88 17.85 -30.79
N THR A 734 -33.88 17.45 -30.00
CA THR A 734 -33.93 16.23 -29.19
C THR A 734 -35.08 16.25 -28.18
N GLN A 735 -35.37 15.10 -27.57
CA GLN A 735 -36.15 15.08 -26.34
C GLN A 735 -35.47 15.93 -25.25
N SER A 736 -36.28 16.55 -24.38
CA SER A 736 -35.78 17.34 -23.25
C SER A 736 -34.98 16.48 -22.30
N GLN A 737 -33.75 16.88 -21.99
CA GLN A 737 -33.02 16.40 -20.82
C GLN A 737 -33.19 17.38 -19.66
N THR A 738 -33.11 16.88 -18.42
CA THR A 738 -33.14 17.74 -17.23
C THR A 738 -31.74 18.23 -16.88
N LEU A 739 -31.61 19.54 -16.72
CA LEU A 739 -30.42 20.23 -16.23
C LEU A 739 -30.74 20.76 -14.83
N HIS A 740 -29.93 20.43 -13.82
CA HIS A 740 -30.16 20.87 -12.44
C HIS A 740 -28.82 21.18 -11.77
N PHE A 741 -28.71 22.39 -11.23
CA PHE A 741 -27.55 22.81 -10.43
C PHE A 741 -27.96 22.83 -8.95
N PRO A 742 -27.43 21.94 -8.11
CA PRO A 742 -27.88 21.84 -6.72
C PRO A 742 -27.53 23.11 -5.93
N ALA A 743 -28.46 23.56 -5.09
CA ALA A 743 -28.21 24.64 -4.15
C ALA A 743 -27.23 24.21 -3.05
N LEU A 744 -26.53 25.19 -2.45
CA LEU A 744 -25.71 24.98 -1.26
C LEU A 744 -26.51 24.38 -0.10
N GLU A 745 -26.16 23.17 0.31
CA GLU A 745 -26.70 22.52 1.50
C GLU A 745 -25.57 22.26 2.50
N TYR A 746 -25.67 22.91 3.66
CA TYR A 746 -24.72 22.74 4.75
C TYR A 746 -25.29 21.78 5.79
N CYS A 747 -24.45 20.87 6.28
CA CYS A 747 -24.77 20.01 7.41
C CYS A 747 -25.19 20.83 8.66
N GLY A 748 -26.06 20.26 9.49
CA GLY A 748 -26.43 20.86 10.77
C GLY A 748 -25.36 20.63 11.85
N LEU A 749 -25.18 21.62 12.73
CA LEU A 749 -24.40 21.48 13.97
C LEU A 749 -25.08 22.35 15.03
N LYS A 750 -25.39 21.78 16.20
CA LYS A 750 -25.99 22.51 17.32
C LYS A 750 -25.48 21.97 18.65
N ALA A 751 -25.38 22.83 19.65
CA ALA A 751 -25.28 22.41 21.04
C ALA A 751 -26.68 22.16 21.61
N ASN A 752 -26.80 21.26 22.59
CA ASN A 752 -28.07 20.96 23.25
C ASN A 752 -28.44 22.02 24.31
N SER A 753 -27.45 22.67 24.91
CA SER A 753 -27.59 23.68 25.94
C SER A 753 -26.44 24.69 25.84
N SER A 754 -26.71 25.94 26.20
CA SER A 754 -25.73 27.01 26.35
C SER A 754 -25.75 27.57 27.78
N GLU A 755 -26.08 26.70 28.75
CA GLU A 755 -26.28 27.04 30.16
C GLU A 755 -24.98 27.43 30.87
N PHE A 756 -23.83 26.90 30.46
CA PHE A 756 -22.54 27.18 31.10
C PHE A 756 -21.70 28.18 30.30
N GLU A 757 -21.83 28.18 28.98
CA GLU A 757 -21.10 29.04 28.09
C GLU A 757 -21.90 29.36 26.82
N TYR A 758 -21.74 30.58 26.31
CA TYR A 758 -22.33 30.97 25.02
C TYR A 758 -21.53 32.08 24.34
N ILE A 759 -21.68 32.19 23.03
CA ILE A 759 -21.12 33.25 22.20
C ILE A 759 -22.03 34.46 22.34
N SER A 760 -21.53 35.54 22.93
CA SER A 760 -22.30 36.77 23.18
C SER A 760 -22.06 37.85 22.14
N ARG A 761 -20.94 37.77 21.41
CA ARG A 761 -20.58 38.75 20.39
C ARG A 761 -19.59 38.21 19.38
N VAL A 762 -19.85 38.47 18.11
CA VAL A 762 -18.93 38.21 17.00
C VAL A 762 -18.68 39.51 16.27
N LYS A 763 -17.41 39.92 16.19
CA LYS A 763 -17.00 41.14 15.50
C LYS A 763 -15.92 40.85 14.49
N VAL A 764 -16.08 41.36 13.28
CA VAL A 764 -15.16 41.18 12.15
C VAL A 764 -14.76 42.54 11.61
N THR A 765 -13.47 42.74 11.37
CA THR A 765 -12.94 43.91 10.64
C THR A 765 -12.08 43.47 9.47
N ASP A 766 -12.03 44.28 8.42
CA ASP A 766 -11.09 44.05 7.32
C ASP A 766 -9.63 44.32 7.76
N ALA A 767 -8.70 44.03 6.86
CA ALA A 767 -7.26 44.27 7.07
C ALA A 767 -6.90 45.74 7.36
N GLY A 768 -7.75 46.70 6.94
CA GLY A 768 -7.61 48.13 7.21
C GLY A 768 -8.26 48.58 8.52
N GLY A 769 -8.86 47.67 9.28
CA GLY A 769 -9.56 47.96 10.53
C GLY A 769 -10.99 48.48 10.36
N LYS A 770 -11.55 48.47 9.13
CA LYS A 770 -12.95 48.84 8.90
C LYS A 770 -13.86 47.76 9.47
N LEU A 771 -14.90 48.18 10.19
CA LEU A 771 -15.91 47.27 10.72
C LEU A 771 -16.71 46.60 9.60
N ILE A 772 -16.70 45.27 9.57
CA ILE A 772 -17.51 44.44 8.67
C ILE A 772 -18.76 43.94 9.41
N LEU A 773 -18.58 43.39 10.62
CA LEU A 773 -19.65 42.83 11.43
C LEU A 773 -19.43 43.20 12.89
N ASP A 774 -20.52 43.49 13.60
CA ASP A 774 -20.56 43.62 15.06
C ASP A 774 -21.89 43.07 15.56
N ASN A 775 -21.96 41.75 15.68
CA ASN A 775 -23.18 41.06 16.09
C ASN A 775 -23.13 40.73 17.58
N LYS A 776 -24.20 41.06 18.30
CA LYS A 776 -24.41 40.64 19.70
C LYS A 776 -25.50 39.59 19.75
N SER A 777 -25.27 38.57 20.56
CA SER A 777 -26.10 37.37 20.66
C SER A 777 -26.33 36.97 22.11
N ALA A 778 -27.33 36.12 22.33
CA ALA A 778 -27.69 35.54 23.62
C ALA A 778 -27.74 34.03 23.47
N GLY A 779 -27.37 33.29 24.53
CA GLY A 779 -27.21 31.84 24.47
C GLY A 779 -28.50 31.09 24.17
N ASP A 780 -28.45 30.26 23.11
CA ASP A 780 -29.59 29.43 22.66
C ASP A 780 -29.14 28.09 22.04
N GLY A 781 -27.89 27.69 22.26
CA GLY A 781 -27.25 26.47 21.73
C GLY A 781 -26.99 26.46 20.21
N TYR A 782 -27.84 27.11 19.41
CA TYR A 782 -27.64 27.36 17.98
C TYR A 782 -28.31 28.66 17.53
N LYS A 783 -27.57 29.52 16.82
CA LYS A 783 -28.09 30.73 16.16
C LYS A 783 -27.79 30.72 14.67
N ASP A 784 -28.84 30.86 13.87
CA ASP A 784 -28.73 31.01 12.43
C ASP A 784 -28.93 32.48 12.03
N TYR A 785 -27.86 33.13 11.57
CA TYR A 785 -27.90 34.48 11.02
C TYR A 785 -27.86 34.50 9.50
N VAL A 786 -27.98 33.35 8.83
CA VAL A 786 -27.87 33.25 7.37
C VAL A 786 -28.95 34.09 6.70
N THR A 787 -30.18 34.13 7.20
CA THR A 787 -31.26 34.91 6.57
C THR A 787 -31.19 36.42 6.82
N ASP A 788 -30.33 36.89 7.75
CA ASP A 788 -30.22 38.29 8.13
C ASP A 788 -29.23 39.04 7.21
N SER A 789 -29.78 39.78 6.25
CA SER A 789 -28.98 40.56 5.28
C SER A 789 -28.08 41.62 5.91
N SER A 790 -28.35 42.06 7.15
CA SER A 790 -27.51 43.04 7.85
C SER A 790 -26.23 42.43 8.47
N LYS A 791 -26.16 41.10 8.54
CA LYS A 791 -25.06 40.35 9.17
C LYS A 791 -24.17 39.62 8.15
N VAL A 792 -24.28 39.98 6.88
CA VAL A 792 -23.42 39.44 5.82
C VAL A 792 -22.00 39.95 5.98
N ILE A 793 -21.06 39.03 6.14
CA ILE A 793 -19.64 39.34 6.25
C ILE A 793 -19.08 39.38 4.81
N THR A 794 -18.59 40.55 4.40
CA THR A 794 -17.98 40.71 3.07
C THR A 794 -16.46 40.77 3.20
N LEU A 795 -15.76 39.84 2.54
CA LEU A 795 -14.30 39.72 2.54
C LEU A 795 -13.76 39.82 1.12
N LYS A 796 -12.51 40.27 0.99
CA LYS A 796 -11.82 40.40 -0.29
C LYS A 796 -10.93 39.18 -0.55
N GLN A 797 -11.00 38.61 -1.75
CA GLN A 797 -10.12 37.51 -2.18
C GLN A 797 -8.64 37.90 -1.99
N GLY A 798 -7.85 36.97 -1.47
CA GLY A 798 -6.42 37.20 -1.19
C GLY A 798 -6.11 38.18 -0.06
N SER A 799 -7.09 38.76 0.63
CA SER A 799 -6.81 39.69 1.73
C SER A 799 -6.19 38.97 2.92
N LYS A 800 -5.13 39.58 3.48
CA LYS A 800 -4.42 39.09 4.66
C LYS A 800 -4.64 40.04 5.83
N GLY A 801 -4.76 39.50 7.04
CA GLY A 801 -4.83 40.28 8.27
C GLY A 801 -6.22 40.82 8.63
N ASN A 802 -7.30 40.29 8.06
CA ASN A 802 -8.66 40.57 8.56
C ASN A 802 -8.75 40.08 10.02
N LYS A 803 -9.52 40.76 10.87
CA LYS A 803 -9.60 40.44 12.30
C LYS A 803 -10.96 39.90 12.66
N LEU A 804 -10.97 38.82 13.44
CA LEU A 804 -12.14 38.25 14.08
C LEU A 804 -11.96 38.34 15.59
N SER A 805 -12.98 38.82 16.29
CA SER A 805 -13.05 38.75 17.74
C SER A 805 -14.35 38.08 18.17
N ILE A 806 -14.24 37.10 19.05
CA ILE A 806 -15.37 36.33 19.59
C ILE A 806 -15.40 36.55 21.10
N THR A 807 -16.54 37.01 21.62
CA THR A 807 -16.76 37.19 23.05
C THR A 807 -17.60 36.04 23.59
N VAL A 808 -17.02 35.25 24.49
CA VAL A 808 -17.69 34.15 25.19
C VAL A 808 -18.10 34.64 26.58
N VAL A 809 -19.32 34.31 27.02
CA VAL A 809 -19.85 34.64 28.34
C VAL A 809 -20.15 33.37 29.13
N TYR A 810 -19.84 33.41 30.43
CA TYR A 810 -20.04 32.31 31.38
C TYR A 810 -21.10 32.71 32.42
N PRO A 811 -22.36 32.30 32.24
CA PRO A 811 -23.46 32.68 33.15
C PRO A 811 -23.54 31.87 34.46
N SER A 812 -22.95 30.67 34.52
CA SER A 812 -22.89 29.83 35.73
C SER A 812 -21.58 30.02 36.51
N ASP A 813 -21.53 29.49 37.74
CA ASP A 813 -20.29 29.36 38.52
C ASP A 813 -19.61 27.98 38.31
N GLU A 814 -20.09 27.20 37.32
CA GLU A 814 -19.50 25.91 36.94
C GLU A 814 -18.51 26.12 35.80
N ASP A 815 -17.23 25.82 36.06
CA ASP A 815 -16.14 26.06 35.12
C ASP A 815 -15.75 24.78 34.37
N PHE A 816 -15.56 24.91 33.06
CA PHE A 816 -15.05 23.85 32.21
C PHE A 816 -13.90 24.37 31.35
N TYR A 817 -13.24 23.46 30.63
CA TYR A 817 -12.31 23.81 29.58
C TYR A 817 -13.10 23.93 28.26
N GLU A 818 -12.84 24.94 27.43
CA GLU A 818 -13.54 25.09 26.15
C GLU A 818 -12.62 24.99 24.94
N THR A 819 -13.26 24.68 23.82
CA THR A 819 -12.67 24.80 22.50
C THR A 819 -13.57 25.65 21.61
N LEU A 820 -12.92 26.51 20.83
CA LEU A 820 -13.53 27.36 19.83
C LEU A 820 -12.99 26.97 18.44
N SER A 821 -13.88 26.80 17.48
CA SER A 821 -13.51 26.55 16.09
C SER A 821 -14.32 27.37 15.12
N VAL A 822 -13.69 27.83 14.05
CA VAL A 822 -14.32 28.63 13.00
C VAL A 822 -13.96 28.07 11.64
N TRP A 823 -14.97 27.80 10.82
CA TRP A 823 -14.83 27.41 9.43
C TRP A 823 -15.42 28.47 8.52
N ILE A 824 -14.81 28.66 7.35
CA ILE A 824 -15.31 29.53 6.28
C ILE A 824 -15.23 28.76 4.97
N ASP A 825 -16.37 28.54 4.31
CA ASP A 825 -16.43 27.90 2.99
C ASP A 825 -15.86 28.84 1.92
N PHE A 826 -14.58 28.68 1.62
CA PHE A 826 -13.84 29.49 0.64
C PHE A 826 -13.90 28.85 -0.75
N ASN A 827 -13.93 27.52 -0.82
CA ASN A 827 -13.99 26.79 -2.08
C ASN A 827 -15.44 26.64 -2.60
N GLY A 828 -16.41 27.13 -1.83
CA GLY A 828 -17.82 27.18 -2.16
C GLY A 828 -18.44 25.80 -2.29
N ASP A 829 -17.92 24.74 -1.65
CA ASP A 829 -18.36 23.35 -1.81
C ASP A 829 -19.40 22.87 -0.78
N ALA A 830 -19.77 23.74 0.17
CA ALA A 830 -20.68 23.49 1.30
C ALA A 830 -20.18 22.53 2.38
N LYS A 831 -18.94 22.03 2.30
CA LYS A 831 -18.41 21.03 3.23
C LYS A 831 -17.68 21.64 4.42
N MET A 832 -17.08 22.83 4.26
CA MET A 832 -16.30 23.49 5.33
C MET A 832 -15.30 22.51 5.95
N SER A 833 -14.37 22.04 5.12
CA SER A 833 -13.41 20.99 5.49
C SER A 833 -12.39 21.47 6.53
N GLU A 834 -11.55 20.57 7.04
CA GLU A 834 -10.46 20.95 7.96
C GLU A 834 -9.47 21.95 7.33
N ALA A 835 -9.31 21.97 6.00
CA ALA A 835 -8.50 22.96 5.30
C ALA A 835 -9.11 24.37 5.35
N GLU A 836 -10.41 24.46 5.59
CA GLU A 836 -11.19 25.70 5.69
C GLU A 836 -11.45 26.11 7.14
N ARG A 837 -10.88 25.38 8.11
CA ARG A 837 -10.91 25.76 9.52
C ARG A 837 -9.87 26.85 9.78
N VAL A 838 -10.35 28.09 9.85
CA VAL A 838 -9.52 29.28 10.09
C VAL A 838 -9.17 29.49 11.56
N VAL A 839 -9.94 28.90 12.49
CA VAL A 839 -9.64 28.95 13.92
C VAL A 839 -9.78 27.57 14.55
N LYS A 840 -8.76 27.17 15.33
CA LYS A 840 -8.80 26.09 16.32
C LYS A 840 -8.12 26.61 17.58
N HIS A 841 -8.90 26.89 18.61
CA HIS A 841 -8.41 27.56 19.81
C HIS A 841 -8.95 26.89 21.06
N PHE A 842 -8.06 26.60 22.01
CA PHE A 842 -8.41 26.12 23.33
C PHE A 842 -8.50 27.30 24.29
N ILE A 843 -9.58 27.38 25.04
CA ILE A 843 -9.77 28.35 26.11
C ILE A 843 -9.54 27.58 27.41
N PRO A 844 -8.45 27.88 28.15
CA PRO A 844 -8.17 27.20 29.41
C PRO A 844 -9.24 27.54 30.44
N ASP A 845 -9.51 26.59 31.34
CA ASP A 845 -10.44 26.74 32.44
C ASP A 845 -10.14 28.04 33.21
N PRO A 846 -11.10 28.98 33.28
CA PRO A 846 -10.88 30.27 33.90
C PRO A 846 -10.64 30.22 35.41
N SER A 847 -10.79 29.07 36.09
CA SER A 847 -10.37 28.61 37.44
C SER A 847 -10.00 29.61 38.56
N ASN A 848 -10.47 30.85 38.48
CA ASN A 848 -10.28 31.92 39.45
C ASN A 848 -11.60 32.64 39.76
N GLY A 849 -12.75 31.95 39.62
CA GLY A 849 -14.05 32.46 40.08
C GLY A 849 -14.63 33.63 39.27
N ASN A 850 -14.44 33.62 37.95
CA ASN A 850 -14.93 34.69 37.09
C ASN A 850 -16.31 34.36 36.49
N LYS A 851 -17.37 34.87 37.12
CA LYS A 851 -18.49 35.41 36.33
C LYS A 851 -17.95 36.51 35.42
N GLY A 852 -18.01 36.32 34.11
CA GLY A 852 -17.44 37.29 33.19
C GLY A 852 -17.55 36.94 31.72
N SER A 853 -16.77 37.66 30.91
CA SER A 853 -16.68 37.45 29.48
C SER A 853 -15.21 37.42 29.04
N ILE A 854 -14.85 36.44 28.20
CA ILE A 854 -13.54 36.38 27.55
C ILE A 854 -13.67 36.87 26.11
N VAL A 855 -12.70 37.65 25.64
CA VAL A 855 -12.63 38.07 24.23
C VAL A 855 -11.41 37.40 23.59
N ALA A 856 -11.66 36.49 22.64
CA ALA A 856 -10.63 35.86 21.84
C ALA A 856 -10.46 36.60 20.51
N HIS A 857 -9.20 36.81 20.09
CA HIS A 857 -8.85 37.55 18.87
C HIS A 857 -8.09 36.66 17.88
N PHE A 858 -8.50 36.69 16.61
CA PHE A 858 -7.95 35.86 15.55
C PHE A 858 -7.70 36.68 14.28
N ASN A 859 -6.79 36.18 13.44
CA ASN A 859 -6.61 36.65 12.07
C ASN A 859 -7.35 35.71 11.12
N ILE A 860 -8.05 36.28 10.14
CA ILE A 860 -8.63 35.54 9.02
C ILE A 860 -7.93 36.00 7.75
N ASP A 861 -7.27 35.06 7.08
CA ASP A 861 -6.70 35.28 5.77
C ASP A 861 -7.62 34.63 4.72
N VAL A 862 -7.93 35.37 3.66
CA VAL A 862 -8.69 34.85 2.53
C VAL A 862 -7.69 34.26 1.52
N PRO A 863 -7.90 33.02 1.06
CA PRO A 863 -7.08 32.43 0.00
C PRO A 863 -7.18 33.21 -1.33
N ASP A 864 -6.14 33.12 -2.16
CA ASP A 864 -6.12 33.75 -3.50
C ASP A 864 -7.04 33.04 -4.49
N ASP A 865 -7.38 31.78 -4.22
CA ASP A 865 -8.26 30.92 -5.01
C ASP A 865 -9.70 30.84 -4.46
N ALA A 866 -10.04 31.62 -3.43
CA ALA A 866 -11.37 31.62 -2.85
C ALA A 866 -12.45 32.01 -3.90
N ILE A 867 -13.54 31.26 -4.00
CA ILE A 867 -14.49 31.44 -5.11
C ILE A 867 -15.25 32.76 -4.97
N ILE A 868 -15.23 33.55 -6.03
CA ILE A 868 -16.03 34.78 -6.13
C ILE A 868 -17.32 34.46 -6.87
N ASP A 869 -18.46 34.68 -6.22
CA ASP A 869 -19.77 34.54 -6.83
C ASP A 869 -20.64 35.78 -6.56
N THR A 870 -21.42 36.15 -7.58
CA THR A 870 -22.40 37.24 -7.53
C THR A 870 -23.80 36.76 -7.13
N GLN A 871 -24.08 35.45 -7.23
CA GLN A 871 -25.40 34.86 -7.02
C GLN A 871 -25.54 34.03 -5.74
N GLU A 872 -24.45 33.49 -5.17
CA GLU A 872 -24.47 32.74 -3.91
C GLU A 872 -23.76 33.48 -2.76
N TYR A 873 -24.14 33.10 -1.53
CA TYR A 873 -23.43 33.43 -0.30
C TYR A 873 -22.93 32.13 0.33
N TYR A 874 -21.70 32.15 0.83
CA TYR A 874 -21.10 31.02 1.53
C TYR A 874 -21.38 31.10 3.03
N ARG A 875 -20.91 30.11 3.80
CA ARG A 875 -21.12 30.04 5.23
C ARG A 875 -19.83 30.21 6.02
N MET A 876 -19.93 30.97 7.11
CA MET A 876 -18.99 30.89 8.21
C MET A 876 -19.72 30.27 9.40
N ARG A 877 -19.12 29.25 10.00
CA ARG A 877 -19.63 28.57 11.20
C ARG A 877 -18.67 28.77 12.35
N ILE A 878 -19.18 29.22 13.47
CA ILE A 878 -18.45 29.33 14.74
C ILE A 878 -19.02 28.28 15.69
N ALA A 879 -18.17 27.42 16.26
CA ALA A 879 -18.58 26.38 17.20
C ALA A 879 -17.78 26.50 18.50
N LEU A 880 -18.47 26.76 19.60
CA LEU A 880 -17.98 26.76 20.97
C LEU A 880 -18.44 25.47 21.65
N LYS A 881 -17.53 24.76 22.33
CA LYS A 881 -17.84 23.50 23.01
C LYS A 881 -16.94 23.26 24.22
N VAL A 882 -17.48 22.70 25.30
CA VAL A 882 -16.70 22.10 26.40
C VAL A 882 -15.80 20.94 25.93
N GLY A 883 -14.50 20.95 26.26
CA GLY A 883 -13.54 19.91 25.88
C GLY A 883 -12.43 19.64 26.91
N PRO A 884 -12.14 18.38 27.28
CA PRO A 884 -11.39 18.01 28.49
C PRO A 884 -9.86 18.25 28.44
N SER A 885 -9.32 18.82 27.36
CA SER A 885 -7.88 19.01 27.18
C SER A 885 -7.55 20.03 26.09
N ILE A 886 -6.33 20.56 26.11
CA ILE A 886 -5.77 21.47 25.09
C ILE A 886 -5.82 20.93 23.64
N ASN A 887 -5.89 19.61 23.48
CA ASN A 887 -5.97 18.97 22.16
C ASN A 887 -7.42 18.81 21.66
N SER A 888 -8.40 19.12 22.51
CA SER A 888 -9.82 19.01 22.19
C SER A 888 -10.22 20.09 21.21
N ALA A 889 -10.80 19.70 20.08
CA ALA A 889 -11.51 20.58 19.17
C ALA A 889 -12.66 19.83 18.51
N PRO A 890 -13.75 20.50 18.08
CA PRO A 890 -14.75 19.82 17.28
C PRO A 890 -14.10 19.22 16.03
N ALA A 891 -14.44 17.96 15.76
CA ALA A 891 -13.78 17.12 14.76
C ALA A 891 -14.14 17.49 13.33
N SER A 892 -15.25 18.20 13.14
CA SER A 892 -15.61 18.80 11.87
C SER A 892 -16.64 19.91 12.07
N SER A 893 -16.90 20.66 11.01
CA SER A 893 -18.00 21.62 10.93
C SER A 893 -19.38 20.95 11.00
N CYS A 894 -19.49 19.63 10.81
CA CYS A 894 -20.75 18.87 10.74
C CYS A 894 -21.00 17.95 11.93
N ASN A 895 -19.98 17.71 12.76
CA ASN A 895 -20.02 16.75 13.85
C ASN A 895 -19.35 17.34 15.08
N GLY A 896 -20.12 17.41 16.17
CA GLY A 896 -19.68 17.94 17.46
C GLY A 896 -18.74 17.04 18.26
N ARG A 897 -18.29 15.89 17.75
CA ARG A 897 -17.27 15.05 18.41
C ARG A 897 -15.98 15.82 18.65
N LEU A 898 -15.27 15.51 19.73
CA LEU A 898 -13.97 16.13 20.01
C LEU A 898 -12.83 15.26 19.48
N THR A 899 -11.86 15.85 18.78
CA THR A 899 -10.59 15.18 18.46
C THR A 899 -9.75 15.03 19.72
N GLY A 900 -9.11 13.88 19.93
CA GLY A 900 -8.15 13.68 21.03
C GLY A 900 -8.75 13.30 22.39
N SER A 901 -10.05 13.03 22.49
CA SER A 901 -10.70 12.47 23.70
C SER A 901 -10.92 10.96 23.55
N ARG A 902 -10.57 10.16 24.58
CA ARG A 902 -10.82 8.71 24.65
C ARG A 902 -12.30 8.34 24.87
N VAL A 903 -13.16 9.31 25.15
CA VAL A 903 -14.58 9.09 25.47
C VAL A 903 -15.42 9.31 24.21
N VAL A 904 -15.84 8.22 23.57
CA VAL A 904 -16.77 8.23 22.43
C VAL A 904 -18.20 8.29 22.97
N VAL A 905 -18.65 9.44 23.44
CA VAL A 905 -20.09 9.68 23.66
C VAL A 905 -20.48 10.97 22.96
N ASP A 906 -21.34 10.81 21.96
CA ASP A 906 -21.81 11.84 21.03
C ASP A 906 -22.92 12.67 21.67
N ASN A 907 -22.54 13.64 22.52
CA ASN A 907 -23.47 14.66 22.99
C ASN A 907 -22.74 16.00 22.90
N TYR A 908 -22.99 16.79 21.85
CA TYR A 908 -22.69 18.23 21.89
C TYR A 908 -23.61 18.89 22.94
N GLY A 909 -23.37 18.56 24.21
CA GLY A 909 -24.25 18.83 25.33
C GLY A 909 -24.29 20.31 25.67
N TYR A 910 -23.10 20.89 25.83
CA TYR A 910 -22.92 22.29 26.26
C TYR A 910 -22.05 23.04 25.25
N GLY A 911 -22.43 24.29 24.97
CA GLY A 911 -21.76 25.19 24.05
C GLY A 911 -22.73 26.02 23.21
N GLU A 912 -22.23 26.56 22.10
CA GLU A 912 -23.07 27.28 21.13
C GLU A 912 -22.49 27.20 19.73
N VAL A 913 -23.35 27.21 18.73
CA VAL A 913 -22.97 27.29 17.32
C VAL A 913 -23.66 28.49 16.67
N GLU A 914 -22.91 29.32 15.94
CA GLU A 914 -23.45 30.44 15.16
C GLU A 914 -23.07 30.33 13.68
N ASP A 915 -24.04 30.50 12.79
CA ASP A 915 -23.85 30.50 11.34
C ASP A 915 -24.10 31.88 10.71
N TYR A 916 -23.19 32.32 9.84
CA TYR A 916 -23.24 33.62 9.14
C TYR A 916 -23.08 33.45 7.62
N ARG A 917 -23.66 34.38 6.85
CA ARG A 917 -23.39 34.51 5.41
C ARG A 917 -22.05 35.20 5.15
N ILE A 918 -21.26 34.62 4.26
CA ILE A 918 -20.03 35.20 3.71
C ILE A 918 -20.24 35.59 2.25
N LYS A 919 -19.75 36.76 1.86
CA LYS A 919 -19.57 37.17 0.47
C LYS A 919 -18.11 37.44 0.18
N ILE A 920 -17.57 36.81 -0.85
CA ILE A 920 -16.19 37.05 -1.31
C ILE A 920 -16.23 37.94 -2.54
N ILE A 921 -15.47 39.03 -2.52
CA ILE A 921 -15.37 40.01 -3.61
C ILE A 921 -13.92 40.13 -4.11
N LYS A 922 -13.76 40.69 -5.31
CA LYS A 922 -12.43 40.95 -5.91
C LYS A 922 -11.64 42.03 -5.20
#